data_AF-S0FQA8-F1
#
_entry.id   AF-S0FQA8-F1
#
_cell.length_a   1.000
_cell.length_b   1.000
_cell.length_c   1.000
_cell.angle_alpha   90.00
_cell.angle_beta   90.00
_cell.angle_gamma   90.00
#
_symmetry.space_group_name_H-M   'P 1'
#
loop_
_entity.id
_entity.type
_entity.pdbx_description
1 polymer ?
#
loop_
_entity_poly.entity_id
_entity_poly.type
_entity_poly.pdbx_seq_one_letter_code
_entity_poly.pdbx_strand_id
1 'polypeptide(L)'
;MITVIVILAILVVLGVALIDSSTKGFGISRHEETADMAYNAAESAIEKCFAYMDFFCGNPDNTKEIDFDSEEDFANKAILKIQASLKGYTSPKYGTAPDRIAYKIQLGGSGSNEATVEINDIRYLGWEEIPGEKDKINVTIGVTAISDFNRAGDRTVNKEIFSKRKFAMTIPRGFELKAAIYSIGDLMVENINAQVEGDVLAFGTSPEYTKQTEQYYYGGIYAKNRGHLSVRGNAYTRGLIRTGMYTREDGNQDNSYIYIYKDAIANGIHIFGRGDKIFVGRNAYTFDDLEMNGVDSVIAVNGSFVGLSNNLAASNHDESSAIVNSAVIHHSGSLLSEKSRIVINGDAIVNGGTFRVDPASGNTDIHFPQIEDASIISRASNSAPMYREFMDGVQTGSITIPDGIAEASYYHQWLYENRGAAIGFANLIQCWKPANFTDDAGIGFWMASIDGARKEGFNDPTFYDPAADNGRISGFCNYEFGANDRIYFMNKGINEISKVQFINNNFILDNIDEKPDISDWTDFWNDLPSAEDSGYKSFFTGKLAELKELLLPKTQIFSSREYTYSALGNSPINNTLIQAPGGSSSDNLFMYINDMLNDKYPGGDTEATDRFVFNLSEELGSDVYLNDVIKERAESYGLLPDDEYYKSYFLIYNSKPGITIHVNTKLNGIIFSVGQVVVEKDADVTGSILAAGKGFSKDASDYLLDNESMVHKSTDPDIPNYLPVVLKEGENLTQLDNGKYAGVHFKGTSNSETARVTFPGKDELLGEFNKQGMDLYSIFDF
;
A
#
# COMPACT_ATOMS: atom_id res chain seq x y z
N MET A 1 7.36 -104.68 6.98
CA MET A 1 6.08 -104.02 6.62
C MET A 1 5.62 -103.08 7.74
N ILE A 2 5.42 -103.56 8.98
CA ILE A 2 4.97 -102.73 10.12
C ILE A 2 5.89 -101.53 10.40
N THR A 3 7.21 -101.72 10.43
CA THR A 3 8.18 -100.63 10.66
C THR A 3 8.11 -99.53 9.59
N VAL A 4 7.88 -99.92 8.33
CA VAL A 4 7.73 -98.97 7.22
C VAL A 4 6.45 -98.17 7.37
N ILE A 5 5.35 -98.81 7.80
CA ILE A 5 4.05 -98.14 8.07
C ILE A 5 4.19 -97.17 9.24
N VAL A 6 4.89 -97.54 10.32
CA VAL A 6 5.11 -96.67 11.49
C VAL A 6 5.97 -95.45 11.13
N ILE A 7 7.05 -95.64 10.36
CA ILE A 7 7.90 -94.53 9.90
C ILE A 7 7.11 -93.59 8.97
N LEU A 8 6.32 -94.14 8.03
CA LEU A 8 5.44 -93.35 7.17
C LEU A 8 4.40 -92.57 7.99
N ALA A 9 3.79 -93.18 9.00
CA ALA A 9 2.82 -92.51 9.86
C ALA A 9 3.45 -91.35 10.64
N ILE A 10 4.64 -91.55 11.21
CA ILE A 10 5.38 -90.49 11.92
C ILE A 10 5.76 -89.36 10.96
N LEU A 11 6.24 -89.67 9.76
CA LEU A 11 6.59 -88.66 8.74
C LEU A 11 5.37 -87.88 8.27
N VAL A 12 4.21 -88.52 8.12
CA VAL A 12 2.96 -87.84 7.78
C VAL A 12 2.52 -86.91 8.91
N VAL A 13 2.56 -87.35 10.17
CA VAL A 13 2.19 -86.51 11.32
C VAL A 13 3.12 -85.30 11.46
N LEU A 14 4.44 -85.51 11.34
CA LEU A 14 5.42 -84.42 11.38
C LEU A 14 5.29 -83.48 10.17
N GLY A 15 5.03 -84.03 8.98
CA GLY A 15 4.77 -83.25 7.77
C GLY A 15 3.54 -82.36 7.91
N VAL A 16 2.44 -82.90 8.46
CA VAL A 16 1.23 -82.13 8.75
C VAL A 16 1.50 -81.03 9.78
N ALA A 17 2.25 -81.32 10.86
CA ALA A 17 2.59 -80.32 11.88
C ALA A 17 3.48 -79.19 11.34
N LEU A 18 4.46 -79.50 10.49
CA LEU A 18 5.31 -78.51 9.83
C LEU A 18 4.53 -77.64 8.85
N ILE A 19 3.61 -78.25 8.09
CA ILE A 19 2.70 -77.51 7.19
C ILE A 19 1.82 -76.57 8.01
N ASP A 20 1.23 -77.02 9.11
CA ASP A 20 0.39 -76.20 10.00
C ASP A 20 1.17 -75.04 10.65
N SER A 21 2.41 -75.28 11.09
CA SER A 21 3.27 -74.22 11.63
C SER A 21 3.66 -73.21 10.56
N SER A 22 3.94 -73.67 9.34
CA SER A 22 4.33 -72.80 8.22
C SER A 22 3.15 -71.96 7.73
N THR A 23 1.94 -72.52 7.67
CA THR A 23 0.72 -71.77 7.31
C THR A 23 0.35 -70.75 8.37
N LYS A 24 0.50 -71.06 9.67
CA LYS A 24 0.30 -70.09 10.75
C LYS A 24 1.33 -68.96 10.71
N GLY A 25 2.62 -69.29 10.55
CA GLY A 25 3.68 -68.29 10.41
C GLY A 25 3.49 -67.37 9.20
N PHE A 26 3.08 -67.94 8.06
CA PHE A 26 2.74 -67.17 6.86
C PHE A 26 1.52 -66.25 7.07
N GLY A 27 0.50 -66.70 7.80
CA GLY A 27 -0.66 -65.88 8.15
C GLY A 27 -0.31 -64.69 9.04
N ILE A 28 0.55 -64.90 10.06
CA ILE A 28 1.03 -63.83 10.95
C ILE A 28 1.83 -62.78 10.16
N SER A 29 2.81 -63.23 9.35
CA SER A 29 3.64 -62.32 8.55
C SER A 29 2.81 -61.50 7.54
N ARG A 30 1.78 -62.09 6.92
CA ARG A 30 0.85 -61.35 6.04
C ARG A 30 0.04 -60.31 6.81
N HIS A 31 -0.43 -60.63 8.02
CA HIS A 31 -1.14 -59.67 8.86
C HIS A 31 -0.27 -58.51 9.34
N GLU A 32 0.99 -58.78 9.70
CA GLU A 32 1.97 -57.74 10.04
C GLU A 32 2.22 -56.83 8.84
N GLU A 33 2.42 -57.40 7.65
CA GLU A 33 2.61 -56.61 6.41
C GLU A 33 1.38 -55.72 6.11
N THR A 34 0.15 -56.23 6.25
CA THR A 34 -1.05 -55.41 6.05
C THR A 34 -1.23 -54.36 7.14
N ALA A 35 -0.76 -54.61 8.36
CA ALA A 35 -0.79 -53.63 9.46
C ALA A 35 0.24 -52.52 9.24
N ASP A 36 1.44 -52.84 8.76
CA ASP A 36 2.48 -51.87 8.40
C ASP A 36 2.04 -51.03 7.19
N MET A 37 1.35 -51.62 6.21
CA MET A 37 0.77 -50.89 5.09
C MET A 37 -0.32 -49.90 5.54
N ALA A 38 -1.24 -50.33 6.41
CA ALA A 38 -2.23 -49.43 6.99
C ALA A 38 -1.57 -48.31 7.81
N TYR A 39 -0.50 -48.62 8.53
CA TYR A 39 0.27 -47.64 9.29
C TYR A 39 0.91 -46.58 8.37
N ASN A 40 1.64 -47.01 7.33
CA ASN A 40 2.29 -46.12 6.36
C ASN A 40 1.27 -45.26 5.59
N ALA A 41 0.09 -45.80 5.28
CA ALA A 41 -0.99 -45.02 4.68
C ALA A 41 -1.49 -43.92 5.61
N ALA A 42 -1.69 -44.22 6.89
CA ALA A 42 -2.10 -43.23 7.88
C ALA A 42 -1.04 -42.13 8.07
N GLU A 43 0.26 -42.47 8.12
CA GLU A 43 1.33 -41.46 8.13
C GLU A 43 1.32 -40.58 6.88
N SER A 44 1.20 -41.18 5.69
CA SER A 44 1.13 -40.43 4.43
C SER A 44 -0.07 -39.48 4.36
N ALA A 45 -1.21 -39.88 4.93
CA ALA A 45 -2.39 -39.03 5.02
C ALA A 45 -2.20 -37.87 6.00
N ILE A 46 -1.56 -38.12 7.16
CA ILE A 46 -1.19 -37.08 8.12
C ILE A 46 -0.22 -36.09 7.49
N GLU A 47 0.80 -36.54 6.75
CA GLU A 47 1.74 -35.64 6.06
C GLU A 47 1.03 -34.75 5.04
N LYS A 48 0.11 -35.30 4.25
CA LYS A 48 -0.71 -34.52 3.31
C LYS A 48 -1.62 -33.52 4.04
N CYS A 49 -2.16 -33.92 5.20
CA CYS A 49 -2.96 -33.06 6.05
C CYS A 49 -2.12 -31.89 6.58
N PHE A 50 -0.92 -32.17 7.09
CA PHE A 50 0.01 -31.15 7.56
C PHE A 50 0.53 -30.24 6.45
N ALA A 51 0.81 -30.76 5.25
CA ALA A 51 1.21 -29.92 4.12
C ALA A 51 0.09 -28.95 3.69
N TYR A 52 -1.17 -29.38 3.78
CA TYR A 52 -2.31 -28.49 3.55
C TYR A 52 -2.44 -27.45 4.67
N MET A 53 -2.27 -27.86 5.94
CA MET A 53 -2.27 -26.93 7.07
C MET A 53 -1.15 -25.90 6.95
N ASP A 54 0.06 -26.28 6.55
CA ASP A 54 1.18 -25.35 6.29
C ASP A 54 0.78 -24.32 5.22
N PHE A 55 0.20 -24.77 4.10
CA PHE A 55 -0.30 -23.88 3.05
C PHE A 55 -1.41 -22.94 3.55
N PHE A 56 -2.35 -23.46 4.34
CA PHE A 56 -3.46 -22.68 4.88
C PHE A 56 -2.97 -21.63 5.88
N CYS A 57 -2.12 -22.01 6.82
CA CYS A 57 -1.59 -21.14 7.87
C CYS A 57 -0.56 -20.13 7.34
N GLY A 58 0.16 -20.48 6.27
CA GLY A 58 1.10 -19.60 5.60
C GLY A 58 0.46 -18.49 4.76
N ASN A 59 -0.88 -18.49 4.60
CA ASN A 59 -1.61 -17.41 3.96
C ASN A 59 -2.42 -16.63 5.04
N PRO A 60 -2.00 -15.39 5.37
CA PRO A 60 -2.67 -14.55 6.37
C PRO A 60 -4.17 -14.30 6.10
N ASP A 61 -4.60 -14.27 4.84
CA ASP A 61 -6.01 -14.05 4.49
C ASP A 61 -6.93 -15.14 5.05
N ASN A 62 -6.41 -16.35 5.21
CA ASN A 62 -7.18 -17.45 5.78
C ASN A 62 -7.51 -17.23 7.26
N THR A 63 -6.67 -16.50 7.99
CA THR A 63 -6.83 -16.24 9.43
C THR A 63 -7.34 -14.84 9.76
N LYS A 64 -7.34 -13.91 8.79
CA LYS A 64 -7.71 -12.49 8.96
C LYS A 64 -9.10 -12.26 9.56
N GLU A 65 -10.08 -13.05 9.17
CA GLU A 65 -11.49 -12.92 9.59
C GLU A 65 -11.84 -13.69 10.88
N ILE A 66 -10.85 -14.26 11.56
CA ILE A 66 -11.11 -14.99 12.80
C ILE A 66 -11.33 -13.94 13.89
N ASP A 67 -12.54 -13.90 14.42
CA ASP A 67 -12.90 -13.20 15.64
C ASP A 67 -12.32 -13.95 16.85
N PHE A 68 -11.68 -13.29 17.82
CA PHE A 68 -11.09 -13.92 19.00
C PHE A 68 -10.94 -12.99 20.21
N ASP A 69 -11.16 -13.55 21.40
CA ASP A 69 -10.98 -12.85 22.68
C ASP A 69 -9.58 -13.07 23.32
N SER A 70 -8.82 -14.04 22.79
CA SER A 70 -7.46 -14.38 23.21
C SER A 70 -6.76 -15.20 22.13
N GLU A 71 -5.43 -15.33 22.19
CA GLU A 71 -4.64 -16.16 21.27
C GLU A 71 -5.04 -17.64 21.33
N GLU A 72 -5.49 -18.11 22.50
CA GLU A 72 -6.04 -19.46 22.65
C GLU A 72 -7.40 -19.62 21.94
N ASP A 73 -8.29 -18.65 22.06
CA ASP A 73 -9.57 -18.64 21.34
C ASP A 73 -9.35 -18.56 19.82
N PHE A 74 -8.42 -17.69 19.38
CA PHE A 74 -7.97 -17.61 17.99
C PHE A 74 -7.51 -18.96 17.46
N ALA A 75 -6.60 -19.63 18.18
CA ALA A 75 -6.05 -20.92 17.78
C ALA A 75 -7.15 -21.99 17.65
N ASN A 76 -8.11 -22.01 18.57
CA ASN A 76 -9.24 -22.95 18.52
C ASN A 76 -10.15 -22.68 17.30
N LYS A 77 -10.50 -21.42 17.04
CA LYS A 77 -11.34 -21.03 15.89
C LYS A 77 -10.62 -21.23 14.55
N ALA A 78 -9.31 -20.99 14.49
CA ALA A 78 -8.47 -21.28 13.32
C ALA A 78 -8.52 -22.77 12.95
N ILE A 79 -8.47 -23.65 13.94
CA ILE A 79 -8.58 -25.10 13.72
C ILE A 79 -9.96 -25.49 13.16
N LEU A 80 -11.04 -24.86 13.61
CA LEU A 80 -12.38 -25.09 13.03
C LEU A 80 -12.43 -24.67 11.55
N LYS A 81 -11.81 -23.53 11.19
CA LYS A 81 -11.71 -23.06 9.80
C LYS A 81 -10.85 -24.01 8.95
N ILE A 82 -9.73 -24.49 9.48
CA ILE A 82 -8.87 -25.52 8.86
C ILE A 82 -9.65 -26.81 8.60
N GLN A 83 -10.41 -27.30 9.58
CA GLN A 83 -11.24 -28.51 9.43
C GLN A 83 -12.28 -28.34 8.32
N ALA A 84 -12.95 -27.20 8.26
CA ALA A 84 -13.92 -26.90 7.20
C ALA A 84 -13.26 -26.85 5.82
N SER A 85 -12.11 -26.18 5.72
CA SER A 85 -11.36 -26.05 4.47
C SER A 85 -10.81 -27.40 3.97
N LEU A 86 -10.30 -28.23 4.88
CA LEU A 86 -9.84 -29.59 4.59
C LEU A 86 -10.95 -30.47 4.00
N LYS A 87 -12.18 -30.40 4.53
CA LYS A 87 -13.33 -31.13 3.97
C LYS A 87 -13.61 -30.74 2.53
N GLY A 88 -13.60 -29.43 2.25
CA GLY A 88 -13.75 -28.87 0.90
C GLY A 88 -12.63 -29.26 -0.06
N TYR A 89 -11.41 -29.45 0.45
CA TYR A 89 -10.24 -29.88 -0.32
C TYR A 89 -10.24 -31.40 -0.61
N THR A 90 -10.51 -32.24 0.39
CA THR A 90 -10.36 -33.70 0.24
C THR A 90 -11.45 -34.33 -0.63
N SER A 91 -12.70 -33.87 -0.52
CA SER A 91 -13.83 -34.45 -1.23
C SER A 91 -13.67 -34.43 -2.77
N PRO A 92 -13.38 -33.29 -3.42
CA PRO A 92 -13.17 -33.24 -4.86
C PRO A 92 -11.88 -33.94 -5.31
N LYS A 93 -10.82 -33.86 -4.51
CA LYS A 93 -9.48 -34.33 -4.89
C LYS A 93 -9.31 -35.85 -4.76
N TYR A 94 -9.98 -36.46 -3.77
CA TYR A 94 -9.87 -37.89 -3.48
C TYR A 94 -11.20 -38.66 -3.67
N GLY A 95 -12.29 -37.97 -4.02
CA GLY A 95 -13.60 -38.57 -4.25
C GLY A 95 -14.21 -39.15 -2.96
N THR A 96 -14.05 -38.44 -1.85
CA THR A 96 -14.55 -38.82 -0.53
C THR A 96 -15.83 -38.08 -0.17
N ALA A 97 -16.54 -38.53 0.87
CA ALA A 97 -17.76 -37.87 1.32
C ALA A 97 -17.47 -36.43 1.80
N PRO A 98 -18.32 -35.43 1.47
CA PRO A 98 -18.08 -34.02 1.76
C PRO A 98 -18.12 -33.66 3.26
N ASP A 99 -18.68 -34.53 4.09
CA ASP A 99 -18.76 -34.37 5.54
C ASP A 99 -17.49 -34.86 6.26
N ARG A 100 -16.57 -35.54 5.56
CA ARG A 100 -15.39 -36.20 6.14
C ARG A 100 -14.09 -35.72 5.52
N ILE A 101 -13.04 -35.70 6.35
CA ILE A 101 -11.67 -35.49 5.89
C ILE A 101 -11.09 -36.88 5.65
N ALA A 102 -11.02 -37.31 4.39
CA ALA A 102 -10.52 -38.63 4.05
C ALA A 102 -9.58 -38.58 2.84
N TYR A 103 -8.58 -39.45 2.87
CA TYR A 103 -7.56 -39.58 1.84
C TYR A 103 -7.59 -40.97 1.25
N LYS A 104 -7.36 -41.03 -0.06
CA LYS A 104 -7.04 -42.28 -0.74
C LYS A 104 -5.53 -42.34 -0.97
N ILE A 105 -4.87 -43.34 -0.39
CA ILE A 105 -3.42 -43.49 -0.43
C ILE A 105 -3.08 -44.74 -1.25
N GLN A 106 -2.31 -44.54 -2.31
CA GLN A 106 -1.82 -45.63 -3.15
C GLN A 106 -0.50 -46.16 -2.59
N LEU A 107 -0.48 -47.42 -2.18
CA LEU A 107 0.67 -48.12 -1.62
C LEU A 107 1.28 -49.04 -2.70
N GLY A 108 1.94 -48.44 -3.69
CA GLY A 108 2.66 -49.13 -4.77
C GLY A 108 2.34 -48.66 -6.19
N GLY A 109 3.06 -49.18 -7.19
CA GLY A 109 2.98 -48.75 -8.60
C GLY A 109 1.84 -49.38 -9.44
N SER A 110 1.06 -50.31 -8.89
CA SER A 110 -0.10 -50.91 -9.55
C SER A 110 -1.38 -50.56 -8.80
N GLY A 111 -2.40 -50.08 -9.51
CA GLY A 111 -3.63 -49.46 -8.97
C GLY A 111 -4.61 -50.37 -8.19
N SER A 112 -4.14 -51.44 -7.55
CA SER A 112 -4.95 -52.34 -6.72
C SER A 112 -4.68 -52.25 -5.22
N ASN A 113 -3.70 -51.46 -4.78
CA ASN A 113 -3.30 -51.34 -3.37
C ASN A 113 -3.64 -49.94 -2.83
N GLU A 114 -4.93 -49.64 -2.71
CA GLU A 114 -5.42 -48.38 -2.18
C GLU A 114 -5.86 -48.54 -0.73
N ALA A 115 -5.38 -47.68 0.15
CA ALA A 115 -5.86 -47.52 1.51
C ALA A 115 -6.82 -46.33 1.58
N THR A 116 -7.92 -46.48 2.31
CA THR A 116 -8.76 -45.34 2.71
C THR A 116 -8.34 -44.93 4.12
N VAL A 117 -8.00 -43.66 4.30
CA VAL A 117 -7.64 -43.10 5.60
C VAL A 117 -8.61 -41.99 5.94
N GLU A 118 -9.23 -42.07 7.11
CA GLU A 118 -10.11 -41.03 7.66
C GLU A 118 -9.35 -40.26 8.75
N ILE A 119 -9.37 -38.93 8.70
CA ILE A 119 -8.89 -38.09 9.79
C ILE A 119 -10.04 -37.93 10.79
N ASN A 120 -9.93 -38.62 11.91
CA ASN A 120 -10.99 -38.71 12.92
C ASN A 120 -10.97 -37.54 13.91
N ASP A 121 -9.80 -36.95 14.13
CA ASP A 121 -9.66 -35.83 15.07
C ASP A 121 -8.57 -34.86 14.61
N ILE A 122 -8.86 -33.57 14.71
CA ILE A 122 -7.90 -32.47 14.55
C ILE A 122 -8.15 -31.54 15.73
N ARG A 123 -7.20 -31.45 16.65
CA ARG A 123 -7.39 -30.76 17.93
C ARG A 123 -6.26 -29.81 18.26
N TYR A 124 -6.62 -28.74 18.95
CA TYR A 124 -5.71 -27.79 19.58
C TYR A 124 -4.96 -28.47 20.73
N LEU A 125 -3.64 -28.26 20.82
CA LEU A 125 -2.80 -28.79 21.90
C LEU A 125 -2.05 -27.71 22.69
N GLY A 126 -2.02 -26.46 22.21
CA GLY A 126 -1.27 -25.36 22.83
C GLY A 126 -0.80 -24.33 21.79
N TRP A 127 -0.49 -23.12 22.25
CA TRP A 127 0.18 -22.09 21.47
C TRP A 127 1.40 -21.53 22.21
N GLU A 128 2.31 -20.90 21.47
CA GLU A 128 3.45 -20.14 22.01
C GLU A 128 3.74 -18.93 21.11
N GLU A 129 4.22 -17.84 21.70
CA GLU A 129 4.75 -16.69 20.95
C GLU A 129 6.00 -17.09 20.15
N ILE A 130 6.19 -16.45 19.01
CA ILE A 130 7.42 -16.59 18.22
C ILE A 130 8.35 -15.43 18.59
N PRO A 131 9.53 -15.68 19.20
CA PRO A 131 10.43 -14.61 19.59
C PRO A 131 10.85 -13.75 18.40
N GLY A 132 10.52 -12.46 18.43
CA GLY A 132 10.85 -11.50 17.37
C GLY A 132 9.80 -11.35 16.26
N GLU A 133 8.77 -12.21 16.23
CA GLU A 133 7.65 -12.10 15.29
C GLU A 133 6.37 -11.78 16.07
N LYS A 134 6.05 -10.49 16.19
CA LYS A 134 4.89 -10.02 16.95
C LYS A 134 3.59 -10.53 16.32
N ASP A 135 3.42 -10.42 15.03
CA ASP A 135 2.19 -10.77 14.31
C ASP A 135 1.89 -12.29 14.20
N LYS A 136 2.73 -13.17 14.77
CA LYS A 136 2.55 -14.63 14.64
C LYS A 136 2.64 -15.39 15.95
N ILE A 137 1.90 -16.49 16.00
CA ILE A 137 2.04 -17.52 17.04
C ILE A 137 2.28 -18.89 16.41
N ASN A 138 2.96 -19.76 17.16
CA ASN A 138 3.04 -21.17 16.84
C ASN A 138 1.87 -21.90 17.52
N VAL A 139 0.96 -22.43 16.71
CA VAL A 139 -0.14 -23.29 17.20
C VAL A 139 0.25 -24.75 17.01
N THR A 140 0.24 -25.53 18.10
CA THR A 140 0.46 -26.98 18.06
C THR A 140 -0.85 -27.70 17.79
N ILE A 141 -0.95 -28.36 16.64
CA ILE A 141 -2.14 -29.11 16.23
C ILE A 141 -1.84 -30.61 16.29
N GLY A 142 -2.73 -31.36 16.93
CA GLY A 142 -2.73 -32.83 16.94
C GLY A 142 -3.71 -33.39 15.93
N VAL A 143 -3.29 -34.40 15.16
CA VAL A 143 -4.11 -35.08 14.14
C VAL A 143 -4.13 -36.57 14.44
N THR A 144 -5.34 -37.15 14.46
CA THR A 144 -5.56 -38.59 14.59
C THR A 144 -6.13 -39.13 13.30
N ALA A 145 -5.44 -40.11 12.69
CA ALA A 145 -5.84 -40.77 11.45
C ALA A 145 -6.17 -42.24 11.69
N ILE A 146 -7.21 -42.73 11.04
CA ILE A 146 -7.65 -44.12 11.08
C ILE A 146 -7.55 -44.69 9.66
N SER A 147 -6.75 -45.74 9.48
CA SER A 147 -6.58 -46.40 8.18
C SER A 147 -7.22 -47.79 8.15
N ASP A 148 -7.94 -48.04 7.05
CA ASP A 148 -8.41 -49.35 6.62
C ASP A 148 -7.64 -49.76 5.36
N PHE A 149 -7.02 -50.95 5.40
CA PHE A 149 -6.29 -51.51 4.27
C PHE A 149 -6.72 -52.97 4.02
N ASN A 150 -6.93 -53.30 2.75
CA ASN A 150 -7.30 -54.65 2.33
C ASN A 150 -6.46 -55.06 1.12
N ARG A 151 -5.80 -56.22 1.22
CA ARG A 151 -5.06 -56.83 0.11
C ARG A 151 -5.36 -58.32 0.03
N ALA A 152 -5.95 -58.73 -1.09
CA ALA A 152 -6.16 -60.14 -1.44
C ALA A 152 -6.81 -60.99 -0.32
N GLY A 153 -7.77 -60.41 0.41
CA GLY A 153 -8.54 -61.09 1.46
C GLY A 153 -8.01 -60.88 2.88
N ASP A 154 -6.80 -60.34 3.06
CA ASP A 154 -6.32 -59.89 4.37
C ASP A 154 -6.71 -58.44 4.60
N ARG A 155 -7.32 -58.16 5.75
CA ARG A 155 -7.83 -56.84 6.09
C ARG A 155 -7.31 -56.41 7.45
N THR A 156 -6.65 -55.24 7.47
CA THR A 156 -6.44 -54.48 8.70
C THR A 156 -7.48 -53.38 8.75
N VAL A 157 -8.19 -53.26 9.87
CA VAL A 157 -9.18 -52.20 10.10
C VAL A 157 -8.82 -51.37 11.31
N ASN A 158 -9.25 -50.11 11.29
CA ASN A 158 -9.16 -49.18 12.41
C ASN A 158 -7.73 -49.01 12.96
N LYS A 159 -6.72 -49.01 12.09
CA LYS A 159 -5.35 -48.70 12.53
C LYS A 159 -5.25 -47.21 12.81
N GLU A 160 -5.20 -46.85 14.10
CA GLU A 160 -5.12 -45.47 14.56
C GLU A 160 -3.66 -45.01 14.69
N ILE A 161 -3.37 -43.80 14.21
CA ILE A 161 -2.11 -43.09 14.38
C ILE A 161 -2.40 -41.67 14.84
N PHE A 162 -1.59 -41.17 15.78
CA PHE A 162 -1.61 -39.79 16.22
C PHE A 162 -0.27 -39.13 15.91
N SER A 163 -0.31 -37.92 15.37
CA SER A 163 0.86 -37.06 15.19
C SER A 163 0.52 -35.63 15.56
N LYS A 164 1.55 -34.82 15.85
CA LYS A 164 1.39 -33.39 16.14
C LYS A 164 2.47 -32.58 15.46
N ARG A 165 2.14 -31.36 15.07
CA ARG A 165 3.07 -30.40 14.45
C ARG A 165 2.72 -28.97 14.86
N LYS A 166 3.73 -28.11 14.89
CA LYS A 166 3.58 -26.66 15.08
C LYS A 166 3.37 -25.98 13.75
N PHE A 167 2.41 -25.06 13.69
CA PHE A 167 2.10 -24.24 12.54
C PHE A 167 2.21 -22.78 12.96
N ALA A 168 3.01 -21.99 12.24
CA ALA A 168 3.03 -20.55 12.42
C ALA A 168 1.77 -19.96 11.78
N MET A 169 1.00 -19.20 12.56
CA MET A 169 -0.22 -18.55 12.12
C MET A 169 -0.10 -17.05 12.36
N THR A 170 -0.46 -16.25 11.35
CA THR A 170 -0.59 -14.80 11.51
C THR A 170 -1.85 -14.48 12.29
N ILE A 171 -1.69 -13.77 13.40
CA ILE A 171 -2.77 -13.20 14.19
C ILE A 171 -3.12 -11.84 13.58
N PRO A 172 -4.41 -11.56 13.32
CA PRO A 172 -4.84 -10.21 13.04
C PRO A 172 -4.57 -9.35 14.27
N ARG A 173 -3.48 -8.57 14.25
CA ARG A 173 -3.14 -7.63 15.32
C ARG A 173 -3.72 -6.25 15.03
N GLY A 174 -3.89 -5.45 16.08
CA GLY A 174 -4.43 -4.09 16.02
C GLY A 174 -3.50 -3.08 15.36
N PHE A 175 -3.69 -1.80 15.68
CA PHE A 175 -2.95 -0.71 15.06
C PHE A 175 -1.66 -0.38 15.82
N GLU A 176 -0.56 -0.19 15.10
CA GLU A 176 0.71 0.27 15.68
C GLU A 176 1.01 1.73 15.30
N LEU A 177 1.29 2.55 16.32
CA LEU A 177 1.57 3.98 16.13
C LEU A 177 3.02 4.22 15.69
N LYS A 178 3.24 4.65 14.45
CA LYS A 178 4.57 4.86 13.85
C LYS A 178 4.79 6.25 13.25
N ALA A 179 3.76 7.08 13.16
CA ALA A 179 3.80 8.32 12.42
C ALA A 179 3.31 9.53 13.22
N ALA A 180 3.73 10.72 12.77
CA ALA A 180 3.28 11.98 13.32
C ALA A 180 1.83 12.27 12.97
N ILE A 181 1.40 11.90 11.76
CA ILE A 181 0.05 12.17 11.26
C ILE A 181 -0.50 10.93 10.54
N TYR A 182 -1.72 10.54 10.92
CA TYR A 182 -2.59 9.65 10.17
C TYR A 182 -3.88 10.38 9.82
N SER A 183 -4.21 10.46 8.53
CA SER A 183 -5.44 11.05 8.03
C SER A 183 -6.20 10.04 7.16
N ILE A 184 -7.46 9.74 7.48
CA ILE A 184 -8.33 8.99 6.55
C ILE A 184 -8.75 9.92 5.41
N GLY A 185 -9.13 11.15 5.75
CA GLY A 185 -9.32 12.22 4.79
C GLY A 185 -7.99 12.77 4.27
N ASP A 186 -8.01 14.04 3.87
CA ASP A 186 -6.82 14.71 3.33
C ASP A 186 -5.91 15.24 4.45
N LEU A 187 -4.63 15.46 4.14
CA LEU A 187 -3.75 16.36 4.87
C LEU A 187 -3.62 17.63 4.03
N MET A 188 -4.13 18.75 4.53
CA MET A 188 -4.17 20.00 3.80
C MET A 188 -3.34 21.10 4.47
N VAL A 189 -2.64 21.91 3.67
CA VAL A 189 -1.88 23.09 4.13
C VAL A 189 -2.28 24.33 3.35
N GLU A 190 -2.70 25.37 4.07
CA GLU A 190 -3.17 26.63 3.49
C GLU A 190 -2.61 27.84 4.24
N ASN A 191 -2.00 28.78 3.48
CA ASN A 191 -1.49 30.07 3.98
C ASN A 191 -0.64 29.95 5.27
N ILE A 192 0.20 28.94 5.39
CA ILE A 192 1.06 28.70 6.57
C ILE A 192 2.29 27.88 6.20
N ASN A 193 3.35 27.97 7.01
CA ASN A 193 4.51 27.09 6.99
C ASN A 193 4.34 25.98 8.05
N ALA A 194 3.89 24.81 7.59
CA ALA A 194 3.69 23.61 8.39
C ALA A 194 4.96 22.76 8.42
N GLN A 195 5.38 22.35 9.62
CA GLN A 195 6.55 21.51 9.83
C GLN A 195 6.13 20.22 10.54
N VAL A 196 6.44 19.08 9.94
CA VAL A 196 6.17 17.77 10.51
C VAL A 196 7.47 17.01 10.66
N GLU A 197 7.89 16.75 11.88
CA GLU A 197 9.04 15.91 12.20
C GLU A 197 8.53 14.48 12.47
N GLY A 198 8.60 13.63 11.44
CA GLY A 198 8.07 12.27 11.47
C GLY A 198 7.32 11.92 10.17
N ASP A 199 6.88 10.66 10.06
CA ASP A 199 6.15 10.19 8.89
C ASP A 199 4.72 10.77 8.84
N VAL A 200 4.19 10.87 7.63
CA VAL A 200 2.83 11.33 7.36
C VAL A 200 2.11 10.32 6.48
N LEU A 201 0.90 9.93 6.88
CA LEU A 201 0.03 9.05 6.14
C LEU A 201 -1.32 9.73 5.93
N ALA A 202 -1.72 9.92 4.67
CA ALA A 202 -3.04 10.45 4.32
C ALA A 202 -3.69 9.55 3.26
N PHE A 203 -4.77 8.85 3.57
CA PHE A 203 -5.44 8.01 2.57
C PHE A 203 -6.02 8.86 1.43
N GLY A 204 -6.65 9.98 1.79
CA GLY A 204 -7.06 11.04 0.88
C GLY A 204 -8.38 10.78 0.16
N THR A 205 -9.07 11.86 -0.19
CA THR A 205 -10.30 11.86 -0.98
C THR A 205 -10.07 11.30 -2.38
N SER A 206 -11.03 10.58 -2.95
CA SER A 206 -11.01 10.12 -4.36
C SER A 206 -12.23 10.61 -5.13
N PRO A 207 -12.19 10.60 -6.48
CA PRO A 207 -13.42 10.62 -7.26
C PRO A 207 -14.31 9.41 -6.95
N GLU A 208 -15.59 9.53 -7.28
CA GLU A 208 -16.60 8.47 -7.13
C GLU A 208 -16.41 7.36 -8.17
N TYR A 209 -15.93 7.70 -9.37
CA TYR A 209 -15.80 6.77 -10.49
C TYR A 209 -14.39 6.74 -11.07
N THR A 210 -13.95 5.56 -11.50
CA THR A 210 -12.61 5.32 -12.06
C THR A 210 -12.36 5.97 -13.43
N LYS A 211 -13.41 6.43 -14.12
CA LYS A 211 -13.33 7.05 -15.46
C LYS A 211 -13.49 8.57 -15.44
N GLN A 212 -13.34 9.20 -14.28
CA GLN A 212 -13.22 10.65 -14.19
C GLN A 212 -11.77 11.02 -14.49
N THR A 213 -11.53 11.51 -15.70
CA THR A 213 -10.20 11.93 -16.18
C THR A 213 -9.66 13.15 -15.43
N GLU A 214 -10.53 13.85 -14.71
CA GLU A 214 -10.22 15.01 -13.88
C GLU A 214 -9.45 14.61 -12.62
N GLN A 215 -8.14 14.43 -12.76
CA GLN A 215 -7.24 14.05 -11.64
C GLN A 215 -7.29 15.02 -10.45
N TYR A 216 -7.70 16.27 -10.65
CA TYR A 216 -7.86 17.26 -9.58
C TYR A 216 -9.01 16.94 -8.59
N TYR A 217 -9.79 15.89 -8.84
CA TYR A 217 -10.75 15.34 -7.87
C TYR A 217 -10.10 14.48 -6.78
N TYR A 218 -8.85 14.05 -6.95
CA TYR A 218 -8.13 13.36 -5.89
C TYR A 218 -7.57 14.34 -4.85
N GLY A 219 -7.81 14.02 -3.59
CA GLY A 219 -7.15 14.64 -2.44
C GLY A 219 -5.85 13.93 -2.09
N GLY A 220 -5.52 13.77 -0.81
CA GLY A 220 -4.27 13.20 -0.31
C GLY A 220 -3.48 14.19 0.53
N ILE A 221 -2.22 14.44 0.17
CA ILE A 221 -1.36 15.46 0.80
C ILE A 221 -1.36 16.68 -0.11
N TYR A 222 -1.93 17.79 0.36
CA TYR A 222 -2.27 18.93 -0.49
C TYR A 222 -1.81 20.25 0.11
N ALA A 223 -1.06 21.05 -0.65
CA ALA A 223 -0.76 22.44 -0.31
C ALA A 223 -1.32 23.43 -1.35
N LYS A 224 -1.93 24.52 -0.87
CA LYS A 224 -2.48 25.59 -1.72
C LYS A 224 -2.38 26.94 -1.03
N ASN A 225 -2.64 28.01 -1.79
CA ASN A 225 -2.65 29.39 -1.32
C ASN A 225 -1.38 29.71 -0.52
N ARG A 226 -0.21 29.55 -1.15
CA ARG A 226 1.11 29.78 -0.51
C ARG A 226 1.37 28.88 0.70
N GLY A 227 0.68 27.76 0.82
CA GLY A 227 0.94 26.76 1.85
C GLY A 227 2.32 26.14 1.63
N HIS A 228 3.07 25.95 2.70
CA HIS A 228 4.36 25.27 2.67
C HIS A 228 4.36 24.15 3.71
N LEU A 229 4.54 22.91 3.26
CA LEU A 229 4.66 21.73 4.12
C LEU A 229 6.07 21.17 4.06
N SER A 230 6.74 21.04 5.20
CA SER A 230 8.03 20.34 5.33
C SER A 230 7.85 19.09 6.18
N VAL A 231 8.00 17.90 5.58
CA VAL A 231 7.89 16.58 6.23
C VAL A 231 9.28 15.98 6.39
N ARG A 232 9.81 15.91 7.61
CA ARG A 232 11.11 15.29 7.95
C ARG A 232 10.99 13.79 8.21
N GLY A 233 10.17 13.16 7.40
CA GLY A 233 9.91 11.73 7.38
C GLY A 233 9.49 11.33 5.97
N ASN A 234 8.94 10.13 5.86
CA ASN A 234 8.32 9.63 4.65
C ASN A 234 6.88 10.15 4.53
N ALA A 235 6.40 10.26 3.29
CA ALA A 235 5.02 10.66 2.99
C ALA A 235 4.30 9.53 2.25
N TYR A 236 3.16 9.08 2.78
CA TYR A 236 2.34 8.01 2.22
C TYR A 236 0.94 8.51 1.90
N THR A 237 0.46 8.22 0.69
CA THR A 237 -0.93 8.53 0.34
C THR A 237 -1.48 7.59 -0.72
N ARG A 238 -2.76 7.23 -0.58
CA ARG A 238 -3.49 6.52 -1.66
C ARG A 238 -4.16 7.49 -2.61
N GLY A 239 -4.19 8.79 -2.29
CA GLY A 239 -4.48 9.90 -3.18
C GLY A 239 -3.21 10.50 -3.78
N LEU A 240 -3.22 11.81 -4.05
CA LEU A 240 -2.10 12.55 -4.62
C LEU A 240 -1.25 13.24 -3.54
N ILE A 241 0.02 13.43 -3.85
CA ILE A 241 0.82 14.52 -3.27
C ILE A 241 0.72 15.67 -4.26
N ARG A 242 0.05 16.76 -3.89
CA ARG A 242 -0.28 17.82 -4.84
C ARG A 242 -0.10 19.24 -4.31
N THR A 243 0.23 20.15 -5.24
CA THR A 243 0.25 21.58 -5.00
C THR A 243 -0.62 22.32 -6.00
N GLY A 244 -1.24 23.41 -5.54
CA GLY A 244 -2.03 24.29 -6.39
C GLY A 244 -3.49 23.91 -6.49
N MET A 245 -4.33 24.92 -6.65
CA MET A 245 -5.73 24.75 -7.02
C MET A 245 -5.86 24.53 -8.52
N TYR A 246 -6.78 23.67 -8.93
CA TYR A 246 -7.16 23.55 -10.34
C TYR A 246 -7.99 24.75 -10.82
N THR A 247 -8.83 25.31 -9.95
CA THR A 247 -9.83 26.33 -10.26
C THR A 247 -9.34 27.75 -9.92
N ARG A 248 -8.30 28.25 -10.60
CA ARG A 248 -7.98 29.69 -10.55
C ARG A 248 -7.95 30.33 -11.94
N GLU A 249 -9.02 31.07 -12.22
CA GLU A 249 -9.15 31.99 -13.36
C GLU A 249 -8.27 33.24 -13.24
N ASP A 250 -7.67 33.54 -12.08
CA ASP A 250 -7.09 34.85 -11.78
C ASP A 250 -5.59 35.00 -12.09
N GLY A 251 -4.91 33.97 -12.62
CA GLY A 251 -3.53 34.08 -13.13
C GLY A 251 -2.46 34.45 -12.09
N ASN A 252 -2.81 34.49 -10.81
CA ASN A 252 -1.90 34.79 -9.70
C ASN A 252 -1.01 33.60 -9.37
N GLN A 253 0.22 33.87 -8.94
CA GLN A 253 1.13 32.83 -8.43
C GLN A 253 0.56 32.24 -7.14
N ASP A 254 0.46 30.91 -7.09
CA ASP A 254 0.09 30.18 -5.88
C ASP A 254 1.29 30.02 -4.95
N ASN A 255 2.45 29.63 -5.50
CA ASN A 255 3.72 29.46 -4.79
C ASN A 255 3.57 28.52 -3.57
N SER A 256 2.83 27.42 -3.74
CA SER A 256 2.65 26.40 -2.71
C SER A 256 3.73 25.33 -2.82
N TYR A 257 4.25 24.90 -1.68
CA TYR A 257 5.41 24.03 -1.59
C TYR A 257 5.15 22.80 -0.71
N ILE A 258 5.62 21.64 -1.15
CA ILE A 258 5.68 20.42 -0.33
C ILE A 258 7.11 19.87 -0.40
N TYR A 259 7.82 19.84 0.72
CA TYR A 259 9.16 19.29 0.86
C TYR A 259 9.12 18.04 1.73
N ILE A 260 9.46 16.91 1.14
CA ILE A 260 9.55 15.60 1.81
C ILE A 260 11.02 15.24 1.89
N TYR A 261 11.57 15.07 3.08
CA TYR A 261 13.01 14.84 3.25
C TYR A 261 13.44 13.42 2.98
N LYS A 262 12.51 12.48 3.11
CA LYS A 262 12.75 11.06 2.86
C LYS A 262 12.05 10.62 1.57
N ASP A 263 11.32 9.51 1.59
CA ASP A 263 10.64 8.96 0.42
C ASP A 263 9.18 9.41 0.34
N ALA A 264 8.67 9.44 -0.88
CA ALA A 264 7.27 9.69 -1.19
C ALA A 264 6.65 8.45 -1.83
N ILE A 265 5.56 7.93 -1.25
CA ILE A 265 4.80 6.79 -1.78
C ILE A 265 3.37 7.29 -1.98
N ALA A 266 2.94 7.45 -3.23
CA ALA A 266 1.67 8.09 -3.56
C ALA A 266 0.91 7.34 -4.66
N ASN A 267 -0.39 7.61 -4.85
CA ASN A 267 -1.01 7.29 -6.14
C ASN A 267 -0.26 8.04 -7.24
N GLY A 268 -0.27 9.36 -7.18
CA GLY A 268 0.49 10.23 -8.07
C GLY A 268 1.07 11.44 -7.34
N ILE A 269 2.02 12.12 -7.98
CA ILE A 269 2.62 13.35 -7.45
C ILE A 269 2.42 14.45 -8.49
N HIS A 270 1.52 15.39 -8.22
CA HIS A 270 0.95 16.27 -9.24
C HIS A 270 1.08 17.75 -8.89
N ILE A 271 1.36 18.61 -9.85
CA ILE A 271 1.27 20.06 -9.67
C ILE A 271 0.25 20.66 -10.61
N PHE A 272 -0.68 21.46 -10.09
CA PHE A 272 -1.73 22.14 -10.87
C PHE A 272 -1.55 23.66 -10.96
N GLY A 273 -0.94 24.29 -9.95
CA GLY A 273 -0.86 25.75 -9.84
C GLY A 273 0.37 26.38 -10.51
N ARG A 274 0.55 27.68 -10.26
CA ARG A 274 1.63 28.50 -10.85
C ARG A 274 2.70 28.80 -9.81
N GLY A 275 3.95 28.50 -10.16
CA GLY A 275 5.11 28.76 -9.28
C GLY A 275 5.26 27.75 -8.15
N ASP A 276 4.55 26.64 -8.23
CA ASP A 276 4.49 25.64 -7.17
C ASP A 276 5.67 24.67 -7.24
N LYS A 277 5.99 24.07 -6.10
CA LYS A 277 7.14 23.17 -5.99
C LYS A 277 6.84 21.95 -5.12
N ILE A 278 7.19 20.77 -5.62
CA ILE A 278 7.24 19.55 -4.82
C ILE A 278 8.69 19.05 -4.82
N PHE A 279 9.23 18.74 -3.64
CA PHE A 279 10.55 18.18 -3.46
C PHE A 279 10.46 16.85 -2.72
N VAL A 280 11.18 15.84 -3.22
CA VAL A 280 11.37 14.54 -2.55
C VAL A 280 12.88 14.33 -2.36
N GLY A 281 13.31 14.18 -1.11
CA GLY A 281 14.71 14.16 -0.71
C GLY A 281 15.41 12.84 -0.98
N ARG A 282 14.68 11.72 -0.94
CA ARG A 282 15.13 10.41 -1.38
C ARG A 282 14.35 10.00 -2.62
N ASN A 283 13.61 8.89 -2.60
CA ASN A 283 12.98 8.31 -3.78
C ASN A 283 11.48 8.60 -3.82
N ALA A 284 10.93 8.62 -5.02
CA ALA A 284 9.49 8.74 -5.26
C ALA A 284 8.95 7.45 -5.90
N TYR A 285 7.89 6.90 -5.32
CA TYR A 285 7.19 5.71 -5.78
C TYR A 285 5.74 6.09 -6.06
N THR A 286 5.28 5.83 -7.28
CA THR A 286 3.90 6.15 -7.67
C THR A 286 3.19 4.93 -8.23
N PHE A 287 1.91 4.78 -7.89
CA PHE A 287 1.01 3.77 -8.47
C PHE A 287 0.40 4.26 -9.80
N ASP A 288 0.48 5.56 -10.04
CA ASP A 288 -0.03 6.34 -11.16
C ASP A 288 1.02 7.41 -11.53
N ASP A 289 0.65 8.45 -12.27
CA ASP A 289 1.61 9.40 -12.85
C ASP A 289 2.37 10.31 -11.86
N LEU A 290 3.62 10.61 -12.22
CA LEU A 290 4.35 11.80 -11.77
C LEU A 290 4.04 12.93 -12.76
N GLU A 291 3.18 13.88 -12.37
CA GLU A 291 2.53 14.77 -13.34
C GLU A 291 2.68 16.28 -13.10
N MET A 292 3.04 17.01 -14.16
CA MET A 292 3.18 18.47 -14.15
C MET A 292 2.13 19.11 -15.06
N ASN A 293 1.02 19.55 -14.47
CA ASN A 293 -0.05 20.31 -15.13
C ASN A 293 0.15 21.84 -15.00
N GLY A 294 0.81 22.28 -13.94
CA GLY A 294 1.03 23.67 -13.57
C GLY A 294 2.09 24.39 -14.41
N VAL A 295 2.08 25.72 -14.38
CA VAL A 295 3.01 26.58 -15.14
C VAL A 295 4.09 27.19 -14.24
N ASP A 296 5.30 27.34 -14.77
CA ASP A 296 6.44 27.89 -14.00
C ASP A 296 6.74 27.11 -12.70
N SER A 297 6.46 25.81 -12.71
CA SER A 297 6.46 24.94 -11.52
C SER A 297 7.50 23.82 -11.61
N VAL A 298 7.86 23.22 -10.47
CA VAL A 298 8.90 22.18 -10.40
C VAL A 298 8.49 21.02 -9.52
N ILE A 299 8.55 19.80 -10.06
CA ILE A 299 8.62 18.58 -9.23
C ILE A 299 10.07 18.11 -9.26
N ALA A 300 10.71 17.97 -8.11
CA ALA A 300 12.10 17.56 -8.01
C ALA A 300 12.26 16.35 -7.08
N VAL A 301 12.79 15.27 -7.62
CA VAL A 301 13.16 14.05 -6.91
C VAL A 301 14.68 13.98 -6.87
N ASN A 302 15.24 14.15 -5.67
CA ASN A 302 16.69 14.14 -5.47
C ASN A 302 17.29 12.72 -5.53
N GLY A 303 16.49 11.68 -5.26
CA GLY A 303 16.84 10.28 -5.50
C GLY A 303 16.20 9.73 -6.77
N SER A 304 15.82 8.46 -6.74
CA SER A 304 15.26 7.75 -7.89
C SER A 304 13.74 7.90 -7.97
N PHE A 305 13.20 7.88 -9.18
CA PHE A 305 11.77 7.75 -9.43
C PHE A 305 11.45 6.32 -9.85
N VAL A 306 10.39 5.74 -9.28
CA VAL A 306 9.95 4.37 -9.55
C VAL A 306 8.44 4.33 -9.78
N GLY A 307 8.04 4.23 -11.05
CA GLY A 307 6.66 3.95 -11.44
C GLY A 307 6.32 2.48 -11.27
N LEU A 308 5.37 2.16 -10.39
CA LEU A 308 5.10 0.79 -9.94
C LEU A 308 4.13 0.02 -10.84
N SER A 309 3.17 0.71 -11.47
CA SER A 309 2.16 0.08 -12.33
C SER A 309 2.68 -0.14 -13.77
N ASN A 310 2.20 -1.20 -14.39
CA ASN A 310 2.63 -1.62 -15.73
C ASN A 310 1.55 -1.32 -16.77
N ASN A 311 1.90 -0.60 -17.83
CA ASN A 311 1.01 -0.27 -18.95
C ASN A 311 0.42 -1.50 -19.68
N LEU A 312 1.16 -2.61 -19.78
CA LEU A 312 0.68 -3.82 -20.46
C LEU A 312 -0.45 -4.52 -19.71
N ALA A 313 -0.58 -4.23 -18.42
CA ALA A 313 -1.70 -4.64 -17.58
C ALA A 313 -2.71 -3.49 -17.37
N ALA A 314 -2.27 -2.24 -17.50
CA ALA A 314 -3.12 -1.07 -17.37
C ALA A 314 -4.12 -1.00 -18.54
N SER A 315 -5.40 -1.12 -18.20
CA SER A 315 -6.49 -0.84 -19.14
C SER A 315 -6.99 0.60 -19.04
N ASN A 316 -6.43 1.40 -18.13
CA ASN A 316 -7.02 2.64 -17.62
C ASN A 316 -5.96 3.71 -17.33
N HIS A 317 -6.41 4.96 -17.25
CA HIS A 317 -5.59 6.14 -17.06
C HIS A 317 -4.89 6.17 -15.69
N ASP A 318 -5.59 5.85 -14.60
CA ASP A 318 -5.10 5.99 -13.21
C ASP A 318 -4.13 4.87 -12.73
N GLU A 319 -3.53 4.12 -13.67
CA GLU A 319 -2.56 3.03 -13.39
C GLU A 319 -1.36 3.07 -14.36
N SER A 320 -1.06 4.24 -14.92
CA SER A 320 -0.05 4.47 -15.94
C SER A 320 1.38 4.52 -15.38
N SER A 321 1.60 5.10 -14.20
CA SER A 321 2.95 5.20 -13.59
C SER A 321 4.02 5.80 -14.53
N ALA A 322 3.61 6.78 -15.34
CA ALA A 322 4.44 7.51 -16.28
C ALA A 322 5.05 8.76 -15.64
N ILE A 323 6.00 9.36 -16.37
CA ILE A 323 6.43 10.74 -16.10
C ILE A 323 5.70 11.62 -17.10
N VAL A 324 4.81 12.47 -16.62
CA VAL A 324 3.98 13.30 -17.49
C VAL A 324 4.24 14.75 -17.19
N ASN A 325 4.89 15.45 -18.10
CA ASN A 325 4.74 16.89 -18.11
C ASN A 325 3.60 17.17 -19.11
N SER A 326 2.62 17.96 -18.74
CA SER A 326 1.47 18.27 -19.61
C SER A 326 1.21 19.77 -19.64
N ALA A 327 1.98 20.56 -18.88
CA ALA A 327 1.88 22.01 -18.80
C ALA A 327 1.85 22.68 -20.17
N VAL A 328 2.76 22.30 -21.07
CA VAL A 328 2.84 22.88 -22.43
C VAL A 328 1.56 22.61 -23.23
N ILE A 329 0.93 21.44 -23.02
CA ILE A 329 -0.29 21.03 -23.71
C ILE A 329 -1.49 21.77 -23.12
N HIS A 330 -1.68 21.73 -21.80
CA HIS A 330 -2.80 22.37 -21.10
C HIS A 330 -2.81 23.89 -21.27
N HIS A 331 -1.64 24.51 -21.42
CA HIS A 331 -1.49 25.97 -21.52
C HIS A 331 -1.05 26.43 -22.91
N SER A 332 -1.34 25.63 -23.95
CA SER A 332 -1.16 25.99 -25.36
C SER A 332 0.24 26.53 -25.72
N GLY A 333 1.29 26.00 -25.08
CA GLY A 333 2.68 26.40 -25.32
C GLY A 333 3.02 27.81 -24.81
N SER A 334 2.35 28.31 -23.77
CA SER A 334 2.73 29.58 -23.15
C SER A 334 4.17 29.56 -22.62
N LEU A 335 4.85 30.70 -22.64
CA LEU A 335 6.24 30.82 -22.14
C LEU A 335 6.41 30.35 -20.69
N LEU A 336 5.37 30.48 -19.85
CA LEU A 336 5.42 29.99 -18.47
C LEU A 336 5.29 28.47 -18.40
N SER A 337 4.45 27.86 -19.24
CA SER A 337 4.34 26.40 -19.32
C SER A 337 5.63 25.75 -19.82
N GLU A 338 6.34 26.42 -20.72
CA GLU A 338 7.66 25.97 -21.19
C GLU A 338 8.75 26.04 -20.12
N LYS A 339 8.49 26.64 -18.95
CA LYS A 339 9.41 26.67 -17.80
C LYS A 339 9.12 25.60 -16.76
N SER A 340 8.04 24.83 -16.90
CA SER A 340 7.72 23.77 -15.93
C SER A 340 8.67 22.58 -16.10
N ARG A 341 9.18 22.02 -15.00
CA ARG A 341 10.15 20.92 -15.05
C ARG A 341 9.83 19.80 -14.06
N ILE A 342 10.04 18.58 -14.52
CA ILE A 342 10.24 17.42 -13.65
C ILE A 342 11.74 17.15 -13.58
N VAL A 343 12.29 17.03 -12.39
CA VAL A 343 13.71 16.81 -12.14
C VAL A 343 13.89 15.51 -11.37
N ILE A 344 14.77 14.61 -11.84
CA ILE A 344 15.08 13.33 -11.17
C ILE A 344 16.60 13.15 -11.18
N ASN A 345 17.25 13.10 -10.02
CA ASN A 345 18.72 12.98 -9.95
C ASN A 345 19.23 11.53 -9.84
N GLY A 346 18.38 10.60 -9.40
CA GLY A 346 18.67 9.17 -9.33
C GLY A 346 18.24 8.41 -10.59
N ASP A 347 17.96 7.11 -10.43
CA ASP A 347 17.45 6.30 -11.54
C ASP A 347 16.02 6.71 -11.92
N ALA A 348 15.73 6.75 -13.22
CA ALA A 348 14.37 6.96 -13.73
C ALA A 348 13.81 5.62 -14.21
N ILE A 349 12.93 5.04 -13.41
CA ILE A 349 12.30 3.73 -13.65
C ILE A 349 10.82 3.96 -13.96
N VAL A 350 10.43 3.75 -15.21
CA VAL A 350 9.08 4.00 -15.71
C VAL A 350 8.53 2.72 -16.32
N ASN A 351 7.58 2.09 -15.61
CA ASN A 351 7.04 0.80 -15.99
C ASN A 351 5.74 0.87 -16.81
N GLY A 352 5.08 2.02 -16.84
CA GLY A 352 4.03 2.29 -17.82
C GLY A 352 4.36 3.44 -18.74
N GLY A 353 3.39 4.31 -19.05
CA GLY A 353 3.58 5.42 -19.98
C GLY A 353 2.33 6.28 -20.16
N THR A 354 2.45 7.37 -20.90
CA THR A 354 1.36 8.31 -21.15
C THR A 354 0.42 7.75 -22.21
N PHE A 355 -0.88 7.89 -22.03
CA PHE A 355 -1.90 7.39 -22.96
C PHE A 355 -2.76 8.53 -23.50
N ARG A 356 -3.31 8.34 -24.69
CA ARG A 356 -4.40 9.21 -25.15
C ARG A 356 -5.71 8.70 -24.56
N VAL A 357 -6.50 9.62 -24.02
CA VAL A 357 -7.85 9.32 -23.53
C VAL A 357 -8.88 9.88 -24.50
N ASP A 358 -9.88 9.09 -24.86
CA ASP A 358 -11.06 9.59 -25.56
C ASP A 358 -11.92 10.43 -24.58
N PRO A 359 -12.05 11.74 -24.78
CA PRO A 359 -12.76 12.62 -23.86
C PRO A 359 -14.26 12.29 -23.74
N ALA A 360 -14.84 11.56 -24.70
CA ALA A 360 -16.25 11.16 -24.64
C ALA A 360 -16.48 9.87 -23.83
N SER A 361 -15.50 8.98 -23.77
CA SER A 361 -15.65 7.66 -23.14
C SER A 361 -14.75 7.42 -21.92
N GLY A 362 -13.75 8.29 -21.69
CA GLY A 362 -12.76 8.14 -20.63
C GLY A 362 -11.82 6.94 -20.79
N ASN A 363 -11.93 6.20 -21.90
CA ASN A 363 -11.09 5.03 -22.16
C ASN A 363 -9.81 5.45 -22.87
N THR A 364 -8.75 4.66 -22.68
CA THR A 364 -7.55 4.75 -23.51
C THR A 364 -7.91 4.52 -24.98
N ASP A 365 -7.35 5.33 -25.87
CA ASP A 365 -7.54 5.22 -27.30
C ASP A 365 -7.01 3.85 -27.77
N ILE A 366 -7.90 2.94 -28.15
CA ILE A 366 -7.54 1.57 -28.54
C ILE A 366 -6.66 1.51 -29.80
N HIS A 367 -6.65 2.58 -30.61
CA HIS A 367 -5.83 2.67 -31.81
C HIS A 367 -4.43 3.19 -31.50
N PHE A 368 -4.31 4.04 -30.48
CA PHE A 368 -3.07 4.64 -30.03
C PHE A 368 -2.99 4.63 -28.50
N PRO A 369 -2.84 3.44 -27.88
CA PRO A 369 -2.93 3.32 -26.43
C PRO A 369 -1.86 4.20 -25.79
N GLN A 370 -0.59 4.03 -26.15
CA GLN A 370 0.51 4.71 -25.49
C GLN A 370 1.23 5.69 -26.42
N ILE A 371 1.57 6.85 -25.86
CA ILE A 371 2.30 7.94 -26.50
C ILE A 371 3.80 7.82 -26.21
N GLU A 372 4.23 8.14 -24.99
CA GLU A 372 5.64 8.22 -24.56
C GLU A 372 5.75 7.67 -23.12
N ASP A 373 6.89 7.12 -22.67
CA ASP A 373 7.03 6.69 -21.27
C ASP A 373 7.26 7.90 -20.34
N ALA A 374 8.15 8.81 -20.75
CA ALA A 374 8.33 10.11 -20.11
C ALA A 374 8.01 11.22 -21.10
N SER A 375 6.87 11.86 -20.91
CA SER A 375 6.25 12.70 -21.93
C SER A 375 6.66 14.18 -21.92
N ILE A 376 6.27 14.82 -23.04
CA ILE A 376 6.72 16.08 -23.67
C ILE A 376 8.04 15.94 -24.41
N ILE A 377 8.08 14.97 -25.31
CA ILE A 377 8.94 15.08 -26.48
C ILE A 377 8.30 16.07 -27.46
N SER A 378 8.95 17.21 -27.61
CA SER A 378 8.52 18.29 -28.48
C SER A 378 9.42 18.43 -29.71
N ARG A 379 8.94 19.13 -30.73
CA ARG A 379 9.74 19.57 -31.86
C ARG A 379 10.61 20.76 -31.47
N ALA A 380 11.91 20.68 -31.77
CA ALA A 380 12.89 21.70 -31.40
C ALA A 380 12.62 23.09 -31.97
N SER A 381 11.93 23.20 -33.12
CA SER A 381 11.68 24.48 -33.77
C SER A 381 10.53 25.30 -33.19
N ASN A 382 9.58 24.67 -32.49
CA ASN A 382 8.32 25.31 -32.10
C ASN A 382 7.65 24.70 -30.85
N SER A 383 8.34 23.84 -30.11
CA SER A 383 7.84 23.16 -28.91
C SER A 383 6.57 22.30 -29.11
N ALA A 384 6.13 22.06 -30.35
CA ALA A 384 4.93 21.30 -30.63
C ALA A 384 5.13 19.81 -30.24
N PRO A 385 4.17 19.15 -29.56
CA PRO A 385 4.31 17.75 -29.19
C PRO A 385 4.47 16.83 -30.41
N MET A 386 5.50 15.97 -30.40
CA MET A 386 5.84 15.11 -31.54
C MET A 386 4.73 14.10 -31.87
N TYR A 387 4.04 13.57 -30.85
CA TYR A 387 2.93 12.65 -31.07
C TYR A 387 1.78 13.29 -31.85
N ARG A 388 1.49 14.57 -31.61
CA ARG A 388 0.42 15.28 -32.30
C ARG A 388 0.75 15.46 -33.78
N GLU A 389 2.00 15.75 -34.08
CA GLU A 389 2.45 15.84 -35.47
C GLU A 389 2.32 14.49 -36.20
N PHE A 390 2.73 13.40 -35.55
CA PHE A 390 2.56 12.07 -36.13
C PHE A 390 1.10 11.80 -36.46
N MET A 391 0.18 12.09 -35.53
CA MET A 391 -1.25 11.90 -35.72
C MET A 391 -1.83 12.77 -36.83
N ASP A 392 -1.48 14.05 -36.88
CA ASP A 392 -1.90 14.95 -37.96
C ASP A 392 -1.35 14.43 -39.31
N GLY A 393 -0.14 13.87 -39.31
CA GLY A 393 0.49 13.26 -40.48
C GLY A 393 -0.26 12.03 -40.99
N VAL A 394 -0.69 11.15 -40.08
CA VAL A 394 -1.51 9.98 -40.39
C VAL A 394 -2.87 10.41 -40.92
N GLN A 395 -3.53 11.36 -40.26
CA GLN A 395 -4.85 11.86 -40.65
C GLN A 395 -4.84 12.55 -42.04
N THR A 396 -3.77 13.28 -42.34
CA THR A 396 -3.60 13.95 -43.64
C THR A 396 -3.06 13.03 -44.74
N GLY A 397 -2.67 11.80 -44.41
CA GLY A 397 -2.08 10.83 -45.33
C GLY A 397 -0.62 11.13 -45.72
N SER A 398 0.05 12.05 -45.02
CA SER A 398 1.48 12.34 -45.22
C SER A 398 2.38 11.32 -44.52
N ILE A 399 1.85 10.60 -43.53
CA ILE A 399 2.45 9.42 -42.92
C ILE A 399 1.53 8.23 -43.24
N THR A 400 2.11 7.18 -43.83
CA THR A 400 1.40 5.92 -44.09
C THR A 400 1.89 4.85 -43.13
N ILE A 401 0.97 4.26 -42.37
CA ILE A 401 1.27 3.15 -41.46
C ILE A 401 1.22 1.85 -42.28
N PRO A 402 2.29 1.03 -42.28
CA PRO A 402 2.30 -0.23 -43.02
C PRO A 402 1.24 -1.23 -42.52
N ASP A 403 0.66 -2.00 -43.45
CA ASP A 403 -0.32 -3.05 -43.14
C ASP A 403 0.23 -4.04 -42.10
N GLY A 404 -0.55 -4.28 -41.04
CA GLY A 404 -0.23 -5.27 -39.99
C GLY A 404 0.67 -4.75 -38.86
N ILE A 405 1.02 -3.46 -38.84
CA ILE A 405 1.73 -2.83 -37.72
C ILE A 405 0.75 -1.98 -36.91
N ALA A 406 0.77 -2.12 -35.58
CA ALA A 406 -0.01 -1.27 -34.68
C ALA A 406 0.51 0.17 -34.70
N GLU A 407 -0.39 1.17 -34.69
CA GLU A 407 -0.02 2.58 -34.84
C GLU A 407 0.96 3.06 -33.77
N ALA A 408 0.74 2.67 -32.51
CA ALA A 408 1.66 2.97 -31.40
C ALA A 408 3.08 2.42 -31.66
N SER A 409 3.21 1.17 -32.08
CA SER A 409 4.51 0.59 -32.43
C SER A 409 5.19 1.33 -33.58
N TYR A 410 4.42 1.81 -34.55
CA TYR A 410 4.96 2.59 -35.67
C TYR A 410 5.36 4.02 -35.25
N TYR A 411 4.66 4.62 -34.29
CA TYR A 411 5.03 5.92 -33.74
C TYR A 411 6.42 5.90 -33.10
N HIS A 412 6.72 4.93 -32.23
CA HIS A 412 8.04 4.85 -31.60
C HIS A 412 9.16 4.66 -32.64
N GLN A 413 8.89 3.91 -33.73
CA GLN A 413 9.82 3.80 -34.86
C GLN A 413 9.98 5.15 -35.60
N TRP A 414 8.89 5.80 -35.94
CA TRP A 414 8.89 7.11 -36.60
C TRP A 414 9.64 8.14 -35.77
N LEU A 415 9.42 8.14 -34.45
CA LEU A 415 10.09 9.03 -33.51
C LEU A 415 11.59 8.77 -33.49
N TYR A 416 12.02 7.50 -33.47
CA TYR A 416 13.43 7.14 -33.59
C TYR A 416 14.06 7.66 -34.88
N GLU A 417 13.37 7.56 -36.01
CA GLU A 417 13.83 8.08 -37.31
C GLU A 417 13.91 9.61 -37.32
N ASN A 418 13.01 10.29 -36.60
CA ASN A 418 12.90 11.76 -36.52
C ASN A 418 13.57 12.38 -35.29
N ARG A 419 14.29 11.58 -34.49
CA ARG A 419 14.91 12.01 -33.21
C ARG A 419 15.79 13.26 -33.29
N GLY A 420 16.37 13.57 -34.46
CA GLY A 420 17.20 14.75 -34.66
C GLY A 420 16.44 16.09 -34.62
N ALA A 421 15.12 16.05 -34.77
CA ALA A 421 14.24 17.23 -34.69
C ALA A 421 13.51 17.34 -33.34
N ALA A 422 13.72 16.39 -32.44
CA ALA A 422 12.96 16.25 -31.22
C ALA A 422 13.77 16.63 -29.98
N ILE A 423 13.11 17.24 -29.00
CA ILE A 423 13.68 17.79 -27.78
C ILE A 423 12.85 17.35 -26.57
N GLY A 424 13.51 16.83 -25.54
CA GLY A 424 12.90 16.51 -24.25
C GLY A 424 13.28 17.54 -23.21
N PHE A 425 12.85 18.80 -23.35
CA PHE A 425 13.26 19.87 -22.45
C PHE A 425 12.54 19.81 -21.09
N ALA A 426 11.35 19.21 -21.05
CA ALA A 426 10.43 19.25 -19.92
C ALA A 426 10.88 18.44 -18.71
N ASN A 427 11.81 17.49 -18.93
CA ASN A 427 12.34 16.60 -17.92
C ASN A 427 13.87 16.77 -17.83
N LEU A 428 14.39 16.94 -16.61
CA LEU A 428 15.81 17.03 -16.30
C LEU A 428 16.21 15.82 -15.48
N ILE A 429 16.85 14.85 -16.10
CA ILE A 429 17.18 13.57 -15.49
C ILE A 429 18.69 13.45 -15.35
N GLN A 430 19.18 13.26 -14.12
CA GLN A 430 20.59 13.06 -13.76
C GLN A 430 21.50 14.26 -14.15
N CYS A 431 20.92 15.47 -14.19
CA CYS A 431 21.68 16.71 -14.40
C CYS A 431 22.46 17.16 -13.16
N TRP A 432 22.08 16.67 -11.97
CA TRP A 432 22.78 16.88 -10.71
C TRP A 432 22.94 15.56 -9.98
N LYS A 433 23.97 15.48 -9.13
CA LYS A 433 24.13 14.35 -8.21
C LYS A 433 23.13 14.46 -7.06
N PRO A 434 22.61 13.31 -6.57
CA PRO A 434 21.85 13.30 -5.32
C PRO A 434 22.64 13.94 -4.18
N ALA A 435 22.01 14.86 -3.47
CA ALA A 435 22.59 15.59 -2.34
C ALA A 435 21.81 15.34 -1.04
N ASN A 436 22.49 15.35 0.10
CA ASN A 436 21.81 15.23 1.39
C ASN A 436 21.38 16.62 1.88
N PHE A 437 20.09 16.83 2.00
CA PHE A 437 19.51 18.07 2.49
C PHE A 437 19.08 17.93 3.95
N THR A 438 19.47 18.89 4.80
CA THR A 438 19.14 18.91 6.23
C THR A 438 18.08 19.93 6.60
N ASP A 439 17.84 20.93 5.73
CA ASP A 439 16.90 22.04 5.97
C ASP A 439 16.39 22.64 4.65
N ASP A 440 15.34 23.48 4.79
CA ASP A 440 14.64 24.07 3.64
C ASP A 440 15.51 25.09 2.90
N ALA A 441 16.51 25.65 3.57
CA ALA A 441 17.45 26.59 2.96
C ALA A 441 18.36 25.88 1.95
N GLY A 442 18.89 24.70 2.31
CA GLY A 442 19.64 23.84 1.41
C GLY A 442 18.84 23.44 0.17
N ILE A 443 17.58 23.01 0.37
CA ILE A 443 16.65 22.72 -0.73
C ILE A 443 16.44 23.97 -1.58
N GLY A 444 16.23 25.13 -0.96
CA GLY A 444 16.04 26.42 -1.63
C GLY A 444 17.21 26.80 -2.53
N PHE A 445 18.47 26.59 -2.09
CA PHE A 445 19.65 26.84 -2.91
C PHE A 445 19.73 25.91 -4.12
N TRP A 446 19.38 24.63 -3.96
CA TRP A 446 19.34 23.70 -5.08
C TRP A 446 18.20 24.02 -6.06
N MET A 447 17.00 24.30 -5.55
CA MET A 447 15.86 24.75 -6.35
C MET A 447 16.18 26.02 -7.16
N ALA A 448 16.98 26.94 -6.61
CA ALA A 448 17.44 28.12 -7.35
C ALA A 448 18.37 27.75 -8.53
N SER A 449 19.11 26.64 -8.44
CA SER A 449 19.93 26.13 -9.53
C SER A 449 19.07 25.52 -10.64
N ILE A 450 18.00 24.80 -10.28
CA ILE A 450 16.98 24.30 -11.22
C ILE A 450 16.26 25.47 -11.90
N ASP A 451 15.87 26.50 -11.14
CA ASP A 451 15.29 27.74 -11.68
C ASP A 451 16.25 28.45 -12.65
N GLY A 452 17.57 28.38 -12.38
CA GLY A 452 18.61 28.84 -13.30
C GLY A 452 18.66 28.05 -14.60
N ALA A 453 18.56 26.72 -14.51
CA ALA A 453 18.63 25.81 -15.65
C ALA A 453 17.39 25.88 -16.56
N ARG A 454 16.18 25.99 -16.00
CA ARG A 454 14.92 25.91 -16.78
C ARG A 454 14.64 27.18 -17.58
N LYS A 455 14.84 27.15 -18.89
CA LYS A 455 14.51 28.25 -19.82
C LYS A 455 13.24 27.95 -20.63
N GLU A 456 12.82 28.90 -21.44
CA GLU A 456 11.64 28.79 -22.31
C GLU A 456 11.94 27.82 -23.47
N GLY A 457 11.47 26.57 -23.36
CA GLY A 457 11.57 25.55 -24.41
C GLY A 457 12.92 24.86 -24.55
N PHE A 458 13.87 25.15 -23.66
CA PHE A 458 15.19 24.51 -23.59
C PHE A 458 15.76 24.60 -22.17
N ASN A 459 16.93 24.01 -21.95
CA ASN A 459 17.64 24.09 -20.67
C ASN A 459 19.05 24.68 -20.81
N ASP A 460 19.51 25.34 -19.74
CA ASP A 460 20.85 25.91 -19.65
C ASP A 460 21.79 24.95 -18.91
N PRO A 461 22.66 24.20 -19.62
CA PRO A 461 23.53 23.20 -19.01
C PRO A 461 24.65 23.82 -18.15
N THR A 462 24.82 25.15 -18.13
CA THR A 462 25.82 25.80 -17.27
C THR A 462 25.47 25.70 -15.78
N PHE A 463 24.23 25.35 -15.46
CA PHE A 463 23.75 25.11 -14.10
C PHE A 463 23.84 23.64 -13.69
N TYR A 464 24.20 22.72 -14.60
CA TYR A 464 24.33 21.29 -14.30
C TYR A 464 25.62 20.98 -13.57
N ASP A 465 25.68 19.82 -12.93
CA ASP A 465 26.93 19.32 -12.38
C ASP A 465 27.94 19.05 -13.51
N PRO A 466 29.21 19.47 -13.38
CA PRO A 466 30.22 19.24 -14.42
C PRO A 466 30.50 17.76 -14.74
N ALA A 467 30.07 16.86 -13.85
CA ALA A 467 30.24 15.42 -13.97
C ALA A 467 28.98 14.70 -14.46
N ALA A 468 27.88 15.40 -14.74
CA ALA A 468 26.66 14.81 -15.28
C ALA A 468 26.91 14.30 -16.72
N ASP A 469 26.61 13.03 -16.97
CA ASP A 469 26.71 12.42 -18.30
C ASP A 469 25.42 12.66 -19.08
N ASN A 470 25.35 13.76 -19.83
CA ASN A 470 24.18 14.09 -20.65
C ASN A 470 23.99 13.15 -21.87
N GLY A 471 24.83 12.13 -22.06
CA GLY A 471 24.67 11.11 -23.09
C GLY A 471 23.94 9.85 -22.58
N ARG A 472 23.80 9.69 -21.27
CA ARG A 472 23.28 8.46 -20.65
C ARG A 472 22.39 8.78 -19.47
N ILE A 473 21.26 8.07 -19.39
CA ILE A 473 20.40 8.05 -18.20
C ILE A 473 20.44 6.63 -17.65
N SER A 474 20.60 6.44 -16.35
CA SER A 474 20.39 5.12 -15.74
C SER A 474 18.93 4.90 -15.34
N GLY A 475 18.40 3.70 -15.59
CA GLY A 475 17.02 3.38 -15.25
C GLY A 475 16.38 2.32 -16.14
N PHE A 476 15.07 2.45 -16.34
CA PHE A 476 14.27 1.54 -17.15
C PHE A 476 13.08 2.27 -17.78
N CYS A 477 12.80 1.97 -19.04
CA CYS A 477 11.57 2.34 -19.73
C CYS A 477 11.21 1.28 -20.78
N ASN A 478 9.99 1.34 -21.32
CA ASN A 478 9.53 0.43 -22.34
C ASN A 478 9.99 0.83 -23.76
N TYR A 479 10.04 2.13 -24.05
CA TYR A 479 10.32 2.69 -25.36
C TYR A 479 11.34 3.83 -25.30
N GLU A 480 10.95 5.01 -24.78
CA GLU A 480 11.82 6.19 -24.77
C GLU A 480 11.52 7.21 -23.66
N PHE A 481 12.54 8.02 -23.36
CA PHE A 481 12.43 9.23 -22.54
C PHE A 481 12.75 10.49 -23.34
N GLY A 482 11.88 11.49 -23.25
CA GLY A 482 12.26 12.88 -23.51
C GLY A 482 12.90 13.49 -22.27
N ALA A 483 14.20 13.79 -22.30
CA ALA A 483 14.88 14.45 -21.19
C ALA A 483 16.12 15.24 -21.65
N ASN A 484 16.59 16.19 -20.83
CA ASN A 484 17.85 16.91 -21.02
C ASN A 484 18.04 17.47 -22.44
N ASP A 485 16.96 18.02 -23.02
CA ASP A 485 16.89 18.54 -24.39
C ASP A 485 17.13 17.49 -25.50
N ARG A 486 16.86 16.21 -25.23
CA ARG A 486 17.13 15.07 -26.12
C ARG A 486 16.08 13.96 -25.93
N ILE A 487 16.20 12.91 -26.76
CA ILE A 487 15.52 11.63 -26.55
C ILE A 487 16.54 10.54 -26.25
N TYR A 488 16.20 9.67 -25.30
CA TYR A 488 16.95 8.46 -24.93
C TYR A 488 16.12 7.23 -25.24
N PHE A 489 16.75 6.20 -25.78
CA PHE A 489 16.11 4.92 -26.09
C PHE A 489 16.73 3.80 -25.27
N MET A 490 15.92 2.80 -24.95
CA MET A 490 16.38 1.62 -24.22
C MET A 490 17.42 0.83 -25.06
N ASN A 491 18.69 0.84 -24.63
CA ASN A 491 19.84 0.17 -25.25
C ASN A 491 20.01 0.38 -26.77
N LYS A 492 19.72 1.59 -27.26
CA LYS A 492 19.79 1.89 -28.69
C LYS A 492 20.36 3.28 -28.96
N GLY A 493 21.28 3.35 -29.91
CA GLY A 493 21.69 4.61 -30.54
C GLY A 493 22.80 5.37 -29.81
N ILE A 494 22.76 6.70 -29.88
CA ILE A 494 23.81 7.60 -29.37
C ILE A 494 23.49 8.05 -27.93
N ASN A 495 22.22 8.27 -27.62
CA ASN A 495 21.74 8.55 -26.28
C ASN A 495 21.00 7.29 -25.79
N GLU A 496 21.47 6.70 -24.70
CA GLU A 496 20.94 5.42 -24.22
C GLU A 496 20.44 5.53 -22.79
N ILE A 497 19.37 4.78 -22.52
CA ILE A 497 19.02 4.40 -21.15
C ILE A 497 19.89 3.19 -20.82
N SER A 498 20.63 3.29 -19.72
CA SER A 498 21.60 2.32 -19.24
C SER A 498 21.10 1.63 -17.98
N LYS A 499 21.82 0.59 -17.53
CA LYS A 499 21.50 -0.10 -16.29
C LYS A 499 21.40 0.86 -15.11
N VAL A 500 20.56 0.50 -14.15
CA VAL A 500 20.33 1.17 -12.87
C VAL A 500 21.66 1.36 -12.10
N GLN A 501 21.87 2.54 -11.48
CA GLN A 501 23.13 2.91 -10.82
C GLN A 501 22.97 3.48 -9.40
N PHE A 502 21.90 4.23 -9.15
CA PHE A 502 21.72 5.02 -7.93
C PHE A 502 20.93 4.25 -6.88
N ILE A 503 19.84 3.59 -7.27
CA ILE A 503 18.94 2.88 -6.36
C ILE A 503 19.66 1.68 -5.72
N ASN A 504 20.55 0.98 -6.44
CA ASN A 504 21.32 -0.15 -5.89
C ASN A 504 22.25 0.27 -4.73
N ASN A 505 22.71 1.52 -4.71
CA ASN A 505 23.76 1.97 -3.80
C ASN A 505 23.27 2.84 -2.63
N ASN A 506 22.06 3.39 -2.70
CA ASN A 506 21.57 4.42 -1.76
C ASN A 506 20.13 4.18 -1.27
N PHE A 507 19.54 3.01 -1.51
CA PHE A 507 18.15 2.72 -1.12
C PHE A 507 18.02 2.45 0.39
N ILE A 508 17.17 3.24 1.06
CA ILE A 508 16.73 2.94 2.43
C ILE A 508 15.26 3.37 2.58
N LEU A 509 14.31 2.45 2.49
CA LEU A 509 13.00 2.59 3.15
C LEU A 509 13.19 2.12 4.59
N ASP A 510 13.28 3.07 5.52
CA ASP A 510 13.74 2.86 6.90
C ASP A 510 12.65 2.34 7.87
N ASN A 511 11.42 2.13 7.40
CA ASN A 511 10.24 1.82 8.22
C ASN A 511 9.36 0.67 7.68
N ILE A 512 9.94 -0.24 6.89
CA ILE A 512 9.31 -1.49 6.49
C ILE A 512 9.88 -2.60 7.38
N ASP A 513 9.15 -2.94 8.44
CA ASP A 513 9.57 -3.96 9.44
C ASP A 513 9.54 -5.37 8.86
N GLU A 514 8.55 -5.65 8.02
CA GLU A 514 8.49 -6.84 7.16
C GLU A 514 9.38 -6.61 5.93
N LYS A 515 10.69 -6.55 6.16
CA LYS A 515 11.60 -6.84 5.06
C LYS A 515 11.35 -8.32 4.73
N PRO A 516 10.97 -8.69 3.49
CA PRO A 516 11.08 -10.09 3.10
C PRO A 516 12.49 -10.59 3.47
N ASP A 517 12.67 -11.89 3.69
CA ASP A 517 13.95 -12.56 4.04
C ASP A 517 15.04 -12.43 2.92
N ILE A 518 14.89 -11.42 2.07
CA ILE A 518 15.84 -10.87 1.12
C ILE A 518 16.72 -9.93 1.92
N SER A 519 17.93 -10.40 2.23
CA SER A 519 19.04 -9.61 2.74
C SER A 519 19.16 -8.28 1.99
N ASP A 520 18.84 -7.18 2.65
CA ASP A 520 18.98 -5.79 2.17
C ASP A 520 18.30 -5.44 0.83
N TRP A 521 17.63 -4.29 0.78
CA TRP A 521 16.96 -3.79 -0.44
C TRP A 521 17.91 -3.64 -1.63
N THR A 522 19.21 -3.52 -1.37
CA THR A 522 20.28 -3.58 -2.37
C THR A 522 20.30 -4.89 -3.14
N ASP A 523 20.06 -6.05 -2.51
CA ASP A 523 20.08 -7.34 -3.20
C ASP A 523 18.89 -7.49 -4.17
N PHE A 524 17.72 -6.96 -3.78
CA PHE A 524 16.54 -6.91 -4.63
C PHE A 524 16.83 -6.24 -5.99
N TRP A 525 17.60 -5.15 -5.99
CA TRP A 525 18.01 -4.44 -7.21
C TRP A 525 19.28 -5.01 -7.86
N ASN A 526 20.12 -5.73 -7.13
CA ASN A 526 21.32 -6.37 -7.66
C ASN A 526 21.02 -7.62 -8.49
N ASP A 527 19.88 -8.26 -8.26
CA ASP A 527 19.43 -9.40 -9.06
C ASP A 527 18.96 -9.00 -10.48
N LEU A 528 18.86 -7.69 -10.77
CA LEU A 528 18.51 -7.20 -12.10
C LEU A 528 19.56 -7.65 -13.15
N PRO A 529 19.13 -8.29 -14.26
CA PRO A 529 20.03 -8.65 -15.35
C PRO A 529 20.57 -7.40 -16.07
N SER A 530 21.52 -7.58 -16.98
CA SER A 530 22.00 -6.47 -17.81
C SER A 530 20.87 -5.94 -18.68
N ALA A 531 20.87 -4.64 -18.96
CA ALA A 531 19.88 -4.04 -19.84
C ALA A 531 19.87 -4.69 -21.24
N GLU A 532 21.01 -5.19 -21.70
CA GLU A 532 21.17 -5.90 -22.99
C GLU A 532 20.53 -7.30 -23.03
N ASP A 533 20.14 -7.87 -21.88
CA ASP A 533 19.58 -9.20 -21.79
C ASP A 533 18.12 -9.25 -22.30
N SER A 534 17.78 -10.26 -23.10
CA SER A 534 16.46 -10.40 -23.72
C SER A 534 15.29 -10.55 -22.73
N GLY A 535 15.58 -10.78 -21.45
CA GLY A 535 14.60 -10.89 -20.36
C GLY A 535 14.53 -9.66 -19.43
N TYR A 536 15.30 -8.60 -19.70
CA TYR A 536 15.42 -7.43 -18.82
C TYR A 536 14.07 -6.82 -18.48
N LYS A 537 13.24 -6.55 -19.49
CA LYS A 537 11.88 -6.01 -19.31
C LYS A 537 11.00 -6.88 -18.43
N SER A 538 10.91 -8.19 -18.70
CA SER A 538 10.07 -9.10 -17.90
C SER A 538 10.54 -9.23 -16.45
N PHE A 539 11.86 -9.21 -16.23
CA PHE A 539 12.43 -9.26 -14.90
C PHE A 539 12.10 -7.99 -14.11
N PHE A 540 12.27 -6.83 -14.76
CA PHE A 540 11.96 -5.53 -14.17
C PHE A 540 10.49 -5.42 -13.78
N THR A 541 9.56 -5.80 -14.67
CA THR A 541 8.13 -5.82 -14.38
C THR A 541 7.78 -6.72 -13.19
N GLY A 542 8.39 -7.91 -13.08
CA GLY A 542 8.16 -8.82 -11.96
C GLY A 542 8.60 -8.21 -10.62
N LYS A 543 9.80 -7.60 -10.59
CA LYS A 543 10.30 -6.90 -9.41
C LYS A 543 9.40 -5.73 -9.02
N LEU A 544 8.97 -4.91 -9.97
CA LEU A 544 8.09 -3.78 -9.65
C LEU A 544 6.71 -4.22 -9.11
N ALA A 545 6.21 -5.38 -9.53
CA ALA A 545 5.00 -5.97 -8.94
C ALA A 545 5.22 -6.39 -7.47
N GLU A 546 6.32 -7.09 -7.16
CA GLU A 546 6.72 -7.42 -5.78
C GLU A 546 6.82 -6.14 -4.92
N LEU A 547 7.42 -5.09 -5.46
CA LEU A 547 7.54 -3.80 -4.76
C LEU A 547 6.18 -3.12 -4.54
N LYS A 548 5.30 -3.16 -5.54
CA LYS A 548 3.94 -2.62 -5.42
C LYS A 548 3.17 -3.29 -4.29
N GLU A 549 3.24 -4.62 -4.18
CA GLU A 549 2.58 -5.39 -3.13
C GLU A 549 3.09 -5.05 -1.72
N LEU A 550 4.38 -4.71 -1.59
CA LEU A 550 4.97 -4.29 -0.31
C LEU A 550 4.58 -2.85 0.08
N LEU A 551 4.51 -1.93 -0.87
CA LEU A 551 4.28 -0.51 -0.61
C LEU A 551 2.80 -0.14 -0.51
N LEU A 552 1.92 -0.83 -1.24
CA LEU A 552 0.49 -0.50 -1.27
C LEU A 552 -0.15 -0.52 0.13
N PRO A 553 0.05 -1.55 0.99
CA PRO A 553 -0.51 -1.57 2.35
C PRO A 553 -0.07 -0.39 3.22
N LYS A 554 1.13 0.16 2.99
CA LYS A 554 1.63 1.34 3.74
C LYS A 554 0.85 2.62 3.42
N THR A 555 0.13 2.66 2.31
CA THR A 555 -0.76 3.77 1.96
C THR A 555 -2.23 3.54 2.38
N GLN A 556 -2.54 2.35 2.91
CA GLN A 556 -3.90 1.85 3.12
C GLN A 556 -4.12 1.31 4.55
N ILE A 557 -3.67 2.05 5.56
CA ILE A 557 -3.67 1.60 6.97
C ILE A 557 -5.08 1.40 7.53
N PHE A 558 -5.96 2.40 7.36
CA PHE A 558 -7.34 2.36 7.88
C PHE A 558 -8.39 2.11 6.79
N SER A 559 -8.01 2.32 5.53
CA SER A 559 -8.90 2.16 4.38
C SER A 559 -8.13 1.62 3.20
N SER A 560 -8.77 0.78 2.39
CA SER A 560 -8.27 0.33 1.09
C SER A 560 -9.02 1.00 -0.05
N ARG A 561 -8.35 1.09 -1.21
CA ARG A 561 -8.94 1.60 -2.45
C ARG A 561 -8.74 0.58 -3.55
N GLU A 562 -9.86 0.11 -4.09
CA GLU A 562 -9.91 -0.76 -5.24
C GLU A 562 -10.60 -0.06 -6.41
N TYR A 563 -9.99 -0.17 -7.57
CA TYR A 563 -10.51 0.41 -8.78
C TYR A 563 -11.31 -0.68 -9.50
N THR A 564 -12.65 -0.56 -9.49
CA THR A 564 -13.49 -1.48 -10.25
C THR A 564 -13.61 -0.97 -11.67
N TYR A 565 -13.62 -1.88 -12.65
CA TYR A 565 -13.64 -1.51 -14.06
C TYR A 565 -14.69 -2.32 -14.84
N SER A 566 -15.54 -1.60 -15.56
CA SER A 566 -16.58 -2.13 -16.44
C SER A 566 -16.59 -1.35 -17.75
N ALA A 567 -16.99 -2.02 -18.83
CA ALA A 567 -17.06 -1.42 -20.16
C ALA A 567 -18.07 -0.25 -20.25
N LEU A 568 -18.97 -0.08 -19.27
CA LEU A 568 -20.14 0.81 -19.32
C LEU A 568 -19.93 2.23 -18.77
N GLY A 569 -18.70 2.65 -18.46
CA GLY A 569 -18.39 4.08 -18.28
C GLY A 569 -18.49 4.65 -16.86
N ASN A 570 -19.19 3.96 -15.94
CA ASN A 570 -19.42 4.43 -14.56
C ASN A 570 -19.00 3.37 -13.53
N SER A 571 -17.75 2.92 -13.58
CA SER A 571 -17.28 1.92 -12.62
C SER A 571 -16.88 2.62 -11.32
N PRO A 572 -17.48 2.29 -10.17
CA PRO A 572 -17.22 2.98 -8.91
C PRO A 572 -15.80 2.69 -8.41
N ILE A 573 -15.17 3.68 -7.79
CA ILE A 573 -14.00 3.44 -6.95
C ILE A 573 -14.51 2.86 -5.63
N ASN A 574 -14.11 1.63 -5.32
CA ASN A 574 -14.50 0.97 -4.09
C ASN A 574 -13.48 1.31 -3.00
N ASN A 575 -13.81 2.31 -2.18
CA ASN A 575 -13.08 2.56 -0.95
C ASN A 575 -13.72 1.73 0.17
N THR A 576 -12.94 0.92 0.87
CA THR A 576 -13.42 0.10 2.01
C THR A 576 -12.61 0.38 3.25
N LEU A 577 -13.25 0.31 4.42
CA LEU A 577 -12.54 0.40 5.69
C LEU A 577 -11.84 -0.93 5.98
N ILE A 578 -10.62 -0.87 6.51
CA ILE A 578 -9.89 -2.06 6.95
C ILE A 578 -10.57 -2.61 8.19
N GLN A 579 -10.91 -3.90 8.17
CA GLN A 579 -11.61 -4.57 9.26
C GLN A 579 -10.81 -4.56 10.55
N ALA A 580 -11.52 -4.43 11.68
CA ALA A 580 -10.91 -4.58 13.00
C ALA A 580 -10.49 -6.04 13.24
N PRO A 581 -9.44 -6.29 14.04
CA PRO A 581 -9.15 -7.63 14.52
C PRO A 581 -10.25 -8.12 15.48
N GLY A 582 -10.47 -9.43 15.53
CA GLY A 582 -11.15 -10.06 16.67
C GLY A 582 -12.65 -9.71 16.83
N GLY A 583 -13.42 -9.59 15.74
CA GLY A 583 -14.89 -9.43 15.77
C GLY A 583 -15.40 -8.30 16.68
N SER A 584 -14.61 -7.23 16.82
CA SER A 584 -14.93 -6.05 17.59
C SER A 584 -16.35 -5.51 17.31
N SER A 585 -16.96 -4.87 18.31
CA SER A 585 -18.18 -4.06 18.14
C SER A 585 -18.07 -3.01 17.04
N SER A 586 -16.84 -2.57 16.74
CA SER A 586 -16.51 -1.74 15.61
C SER A 586 -16.02 -2.60 14.45
N ASP A 587 -16.77 -2.63 13.36
CA ASP A 587 -16.42 -3.42 12.16
C ASP A 587 -15.10 -3.00 11.47
N ASN A 588 -14.46 -1.89 11.89
CA ASN A 588 -13.24 -1.36 11.28
C ASN A 588 -12.16 -0.91 12.28
N LEU A 589 -10.90 -0.93 11.83
CA LEU A 589 -9.70 -0.69 12.64
C LEU A 589 -9.64 0.71 13.27
N PHE A 590 -10.08 1.76 12.56
CA PHE A 590 -10.04 3.11 13.10
C PHE A 590 -11.04 3.28 14.26
N MET A 591 -12.26 2.76 14.09
CA MET A 591 -13.26 2.76 15.14
C MET A 591 -12.94 1.79 16.28
N TYR A 592 -12.21 0.70 16.00
CA TYR A 592 -11.68 -0.17 17.04
C TYR A 592 -10.75 0.57 18.01
N ILE A 593 -9.88 1.46 17.51
CA ILE A 593 -9.06 2.34 18.36
C ILE A 593 -9.98 3.24 19.21
N ASN A 594 -11.00 3.84 18.59
CA ASN A 594 -11.97 4.68 19.30
C ASN A 594 -12.66 3.93 20.45
N ASP A 595 -13.07 2.68 20.22
CA ASP A 595 -13.73 1.85 21.23
C ASP A 595 -12.77 1.49 22.37
N MET A 596 -11.53 1.12 22.05
CA MET A 596 -10.49 0.87 23.06
C MET A 596 -10.19 2.11 23.91
N LEU A 597 -10.14 3.30 23.30
CA LEU A 597 -9.94 4.56 24.01
C LEU A 597 -11.13 4.89 24.93
N ASN A 598 -12.36 4.70 24.46
CA ASN A 598 -13.57 4.92 25.25
C ASN A 598 -13.71 3.93 26.42
N ASP A 599 -13.37 2.66 26.21
CA ASP A 599 -13.45 1.63 27.26
C ASP A 599 -12.41 1.85 28.35
N LYS A 600 -11.16 2.11 27.95
CA LYS A 600 -10.04 2.26 28.89
C LYS A 600 -9.97 3.64 29.54
N TYR A 601 -10.42 4.67 28.84
CA TYR A 601 -10.31 6.07 29.27
C TYR A 601 -11.61 6.86 29.01
N PRO A 602 -12.77 6.47 29.58
CA PRO A 602 -14.08 7.02 29.24
C PRO A 602 -14.23 8.54 29.47
N GLY A 603 -13.38 9.13 30.31
CA GLY A 603 -13.47 10.52 30.74
C GLY A 603 -14.46 10.66 31.92
N GLY A 604 -14.01 11.25 33.02
CA GLY A 604 -14.80 11.45 34.24
C GLY A 604 -13.93 11.89 35.43
N ASP A 605 -14.51 12.44 36.50
CA ASP A 605 -13.75 13.05 37.61
C ASP A 605 -13.25 12.06 38.70
N THR A 606 -12.95 10.81 38.35
CA THR A 606 -12.80 9.73 39.37
C THR A 606 -11.38 9.22 39.60
N GLU A 607 -10.46 9.36 38.65
CA GLU A 607 -9.08 8.88 38.74
C GLU A 607 -8.03 9.98 38.55
N ALA A 608 -6.83 9.74 39.08
CA ALA A 608 -5.70 10.66 38.97
C ALA A 608 -5.18 10.82 37.53
N THR A 609 -5.51 9.89 36.64
CA THR A 609 -5.19 9.84 35.20
C THR A 609 -6.16 10.68 34.37
N ASP A 610 -7.40 10.83 34.82
CA ASP A 610 -8.48 11.53 34.10
C ASP A 610 -8.17 13.01 33.81
N ARG A 611 -7.32 13.64 34.64
CA ARG A 611 -6.87 15.02 34.42
C ARG A 611 -6.07 15.21 33.12
N PHE A 612 -5.56 14.13 32.52
CA PHE A 612 -4.79 14.15 31.28
C PHE A 612 -5.57 13.62 30.07
N VAL A 613 -6.82 13.18 30.28
CA VAL A 613 -7.69 12.60 29.25
C VAL A 613 -8.82 13.57 28.93
N PHE A 614 -9.01 13.84 27.65
CA PHE A 614 -10.06 14.71 27.14
C PHE A 614 -10.92 13.94 26.13
N ASN A 615 -11.99 13.34 26.62
CA ASN A 615 -13.07 12.85 25.77
C ASN A 615 -13.96 14.03 25.36
N LEU A 616 -13.78 14.54 24.14
CA LEU A 616 -14.54 15.67 23.60
C LEU A 616 -15.91 15.26 23.08
N SER A 617 -16.28 13.98 23.19
CA SER A 617 -17.54 13.46 22.66
C SER A 617 -18.76 14.01 23.39
N GLU A 618 -18.62 14.66 24.55
CA GLU A 618 -19.73 15.31 25.26
C GLU A 618 -19.82 16.82 25.02
N GLU A 619 -18.84 17.41 24.34
CA GLU A 619 -18.78 18.87 24.13
C GLU A 619 -19.96 19.40 23.30
N LEU A 620 -20.41 20.61 23.65
CA LEU A 620 -21.48 21.33 22.96
C LEU A 620 -20.87 22.32 21.95
N GLY A 621 -20.80 21.94 20.68
CA GLY A 621 -20.34 22.81 19.60
C GLY A 621 -19.76 22.05 18.41
N SER A 622 -19.59 22.73 17.27
CA SER A 622 -18.92 22.18 16.09
C SER A 622 -17.41 22.41 16.09
N ASP A 623 -16.91 23.34 16.90
CA ASP A 623 -15.52 23.77 16.90
C ASP A 623 -15.02 23.92 18.34
N VAL A 624 -13.92 23.24 18.67
CA VAL A 624 -13.35 23.13 20.02
C VAL A 624 -11.90 23.60 19.97
N TYR A 625 -11.55 24.62 20.74
CA TYR A 625 -10.18 25.12 20.85
C TYR A 625 -9.48 24.47 22.06
N LEU A 626 -8.49 23.61 21.81
CA LEU A 626 -7.88 22.78 22.88
C LEU A 626 -7.26 23.59 24.01
N ASN A 627 -6.67 24.75 23.69
CA ASN A 627 -6.06 25.61 24.70
C ASN A 627 -7.07 26.02 25.78
N ASP A 628 -8.30 26.33 25.37
CA ASP A 628 -9.36 26.80 26.28
C ASP A 628 -9.87 25.63 27.13
N VAL A 629 -10.12 24.48 26.51
CA VAL A 629 -10.56 23.26 27.20
C VAL A 629 -9.55 22.77 28.22
N ILE A 630 -8.27 22.70 27.85
CA ILE A 630 -7.22 22.22 28.76
C ILE A 630 -7.02 23.22 29.90
N LYS A 631 -7.08 24.53 29.65
CA LYS A 631 -6.98 25.56 30.71
C LYS A 631 -8.13 25.48 31.71
N GLU A 632 -9.37 25.42 31.23
CA GLU A 632 -10.55 25.32 32.08
C GLU A 632 -10.49 24.07 32.97
N ARG A 633 -10.09 22.92 32.41
CA ARG A 633 -9.93 21.69 33.19
C ARG A 633 -8.74 21.77 34.14
N ALA A 634 -7.61 22.34 33.73
CA ALA A 634 -6.45 22.52 34.61
C ALA A 634 -6.79 23.38 35.84
N GLU A 635 -7.54 24.46 35.66
CA GLU A 635 -8.07 25.30 36.74
C GLU A 635 -9.00 24.51 37.68
N SER A 636 -9.89 23.68 37.10
CA SER A 636 -10.85 22.85 37.84
C SER A 636 -10.18 21.81 38.75
N TYR A 637 -9.03 21.27 38.33
CA TYR A 637 -8.23 20.29 39.09
C TYR A 637 -7.14 20.92 39.97
N GLY A 638 -7.04 22.26 40.01
CA GLY A 638 -6.04 22.96 40.83
C GLY A 638 -4.60 22.76 40.36
N LEU A 639 -4.38 22.46 39.08
CA LEU A 639 -3.04 22.41 38.48
C LEU A 639 -2.44 23.83 38.48
N LEU A 640 -1.23 23.98 39.02
CA LEU A 640 -0.54 25.27 39.19
C LEU A 640 0.27 25.67 37.93
N PRO A 641 0.51 26.98 37.72
CA PRO A 641 0.71 27.58 36.41
C PRO A 641 2.04 27.23 35.72
N ASP A 642 1.95 27.13 34.39
CA ASP A 642 2.98 27.05 33.34
C ASP A 642 3.97 25.87 33.38
N ASP A 643 4.56 25.49 34.52
CA ASP A 643 5.71 24.56 34.51
C ASP A 643 5.36 23.06 34.44
N GLU A 644 4.20 22.61 34.94
CA GLU A 644 3.71 21.22 34.78
C GLU A 644 2.85 21.07 33.52
N TYR A 645 2.12 22.12 33.14
CA TYR A 645 1.24 22.14 31.97
C TYR A 645 2.01 21.83 30.68
N TYR A 646 3.12 22.54 30.42
CA TYR A 646 3.93 22.34 29.22
C TYR A 646 4.79 21.07 29.24
N LYS A 647 4.82 20.33 30.35
CA LYS A 647 5.55 19.06 30.52
C LYS A 647 4.63 17.83 30.50
N SER A 648 3.33 18.03 30.65
CA SER A 648 2.35 16.94 30.67
C SER A 648 2.00 16.49 29.26
N TYR A 649 1.66 15.21 29.12
CA TYR A 649 1.14 14.59 27.92
C TYR A 649 -0.36 14.37 28.04
N PHE A 650 -1.11 14.77 27.01
CA PHE A 650 -2.55 14.73 26.99
C PHE A 650 -3.07 13.75 25.96
N LEU A 651 -4.03 12.92 26.35
CA LEU A 651 -4.81 12.10 25.42
C LEU A 651 -6.09 12.86 25.11
N ILE A 652 -6.21 13.36 23.89
CA ILE A 652 -7.42 14.01 23.41
C ILE A 652 -8.08 13.08 22.42
N TYR A 653 -9.35 12.75 22.65
CA TYR A 653 -10.09 12.00 21.66
C TYR A 653 -11.52 12.46 21.46
N ASN A 654 -11.99 12.31 20.24
CA ASN A 654 -13.30 12.75 19.78
C ASN A 654 -13.96 11.66 18.94
N SER A 655 -15.07 11.10 19.43
CA SER A 655 -15.86 10.09 18.72
C SER A 655 -16.97 10.70 17.83
N LYS A 656 -17.11 12.02 17.79
CA LYS A 656 -18.14 12.74 17.01
C LYS A 656 -17.55 13.35 15.72
N PRO A 657 -18.03 12.98 14.51
CA PRO A 657 -17.51 13.51 13.26
C PRO A 657 -17.72 15.03 13.09
N GLY A 658 -18.70 15.60 13.79
CA GLY A 658 -19.06 17.03 13.68
C GLY A 658 -18.15 18.00 14.41
N ILE A 659 -17.27 17.51 15.28
CA ILE A 659 -16.36 18.35 16.05
C ILE A 659 -15.08 18.58 15.25
N THR A 660 -14.73 19.86 15.05
CA THR A 660 -13.42 20.33 14.65
C THR A 660 -12.60 20.61 15.90
N ILE A 661 -11.40 20.03 15.99
CA ILE A 661 -10.45 20.34 17.06
C ILE A 661 -9.45 21.36 16.53
N HIS A 662 -9.40 22.55 17.14
CA HIS A 662 -8.43 23.59 16.81
C HIS A 662 -7.26 23.56 17.80
N VAL A 663 -6.05 23.51 17.27
CA VAL A 663 -4.79 23.57 18.02
C VAL A 663 -4.04 24.83 17.60
N ASN A 664 -3.80 25.74 18.54
CA ASN A 664 -3.15 27.04 18.30
C ASN A 664 -2.10 27.38 19.37
N THR A 665 -1.60 26.34 20.06
CA THR A 665 -0.59 26.49 21.11
C THR A 665 0.25 25.22 21.23
N LYS A 666 1.23 25.23 22.14
CA LYS A 666 2.05 24.07 22.45
C LYS A 666 1.21 22.99 23.14
N LEU A 667 1.34 21.75 22.66
CA LEU A 667 0.65 20.58 23.18
C LEU A 667 1.60 19.38 23.15
N ASN A 668 1.71 18.60 24.22
CA ASN A 668 2.32 17.27 24.13
C ASN A 668 1.19 16.24 24.24
N GLY A 669 1.10 15.27 23.33
CA GLY A 669 -0.01 14.33 23.39
C GLY A 669 -0.39 13.60 22.11
N ILE A 670 -1.44 12.79 22.22
CA ILE A 670 -2.08 12.10 21.10
C ILE A 670 -3.47 12.72 20.91
N ILE A 671 -3.76 13.13 19.67
CA ILE A 671 -5.09 13.57 19.26
C ILE A 671 -5.69 12.49 18.38
N PHE A 672 -6.79 11.88 18.81
CA PHE A 672 -7.60 10.96 18.00
C PHE A 672 -8.96 11.61 17.67
N SER A 673 -9.35 11.73 16.41
CA SER A 673 -10.61 12.37 16.05
C SER A 673 -11.31 11.68 14.89
N VAL A 674 -12.58 11.32 15.10
CA VAL A 674 -13.50 10.95 14.02
C VAL A 674 -13.86 12.18 13.17
N GLY A 675 -13.70 13.39 13.72
CA GLY A 675 -13.86 14.65 13.00
C GLY A 675 -12.55 15.19 12.43
N GLN A 676 -12.47 16.51 12.29
CA GLN A 676 -11.30 17.21 11.73
C GLN A 676 -10.40 17.79 12.84
N VAL A 677 -9.10 17.85 12.60
CA VAL A 677 -8.13 18.59 13.42
C VAL A 677 -7.52 19.73 12.59
N VAL A 678 -7.66 20.97 13.06
CA VAL A 678 -7.07 22.17 12.45
C VAL A 678 -5.87 22.59 13.30
N VAL A 679 -4.69 22.62 12.67
CA VAL A 679 -3.44 23.04 13.30
C VAL A 679 -3.12 24.45 12.81
N GLU A 680 -3.27 25.42 13.71
CA GLU A 680 -3.18 26.84 13.39
C GLU A 680 -1.81 27.41 13.73
N LYS A 681 -1.64 28.70 13.45
CA LYS A 681 -0.48 29.49 13.87
C LYS A 681 -0.15 29.24 15.35
N ASP A 682 1.16 29.15 15.63
CA ASP A 682 1.74 28.99 16.96
C ASP A 682 1.46 27.62 17.61
N ALA A 683 0.80 26.70 16.89
CA ALA A 683 0.69 25.31 17.31
C ALA A 683 2.05 24.61 17.27
N ASP A 684 2.37 23.90 18.35
CA ASP A 684 3.58 23.08 18.47
C ASP A 684 3.22 21.77 19.19
N VAL A 685 2.84 20.77 18.42
CA VAL A 685 2.38 19.47 18.93
C VAL A 685 3.57 18.53 19.02
N THR A 686 3.95 18.10 20.23
CA THR A 686 4.88 16.98 20.43
C THR A 686 4.09 15.69 20.67
N GLY A 687 3.92 14.88 19.63
CA GLY A 687 3.18 13.62 19.68
C GLY A 687 2.60 13.23 18.33
N SER A 688 1.35 12.76 18.29
CA SER A 688 0.73 12.24 17.06
C SER A 688 -0.73 12.68 16.90
N ILE A 689 -1.17 12.83 15.64
CA ILE A 689 -2.54 13.19 15.27
C ILE A 689 -3.11 12.10 14.36
N LEU A 690 -4.21 11.49 14.79
CA LEU A 690 -5.00 10.52 14.04
C LEU A 690 -6.37 11.12 13.80
N ALA A 691 -6.74 11.43 12.55
CA ALA A 691 -7.97 12.13 12.25
C ALA A 691 -8.67 11.60 10.99
N ALA A 692 -10.00 11.51 11.02
CA ALA A 692 -10.76 11.01 9.87
C ALA A 692 -11.24 12.12 8.93
N GLY A 693 -11.63 13.29 9.47
CA GLY A 693 -12.19 14.41 8.72
C GLY A 693 -13.72 14.38 8.61
N LYS A 694 -14.35 15.50 8.26
CA LYS A 694 -15.82 15.68 8.32
C LYS A 694 -16.62 14.89 7.27
N GLY A 695 -15.94 14.17 6.36
CA GLY A 695 -16.56 13.28 5.37
C GLY A 695 -16.60 11.81 5.80
N PHE A 696 -16.10 11.49 7.00
CA PHE A 696 -16.11 10.14 7.55
C PHE A 696 -17.34 9.92 8.43
N SER A 697 -18.01 8.78 8.29
CA SER A 697 -19.02 8.31 9.26
C SER A 697 -19.03 6.79 9.39
N LYS A 698 -19.36 6.28 10.57
CA LYS A 698 -19.62 4.85 10.80
C LYS A 698 -21.06 4.46 10.41
N ASP A 699 -22.00 5.41 10.51
CA ASP A 699 -23.43 5.19 10.32
C ASP A 699 -24.03 6.22 9.36
N ALA A 700 -24.92 5.77 8.48
CA ALA A 700 -25.66 6.63 7.54
C ALA A 700 -26.42 7.77 8.23
N SER A 701 -26.88 7.54 9.47
CA SER A 701 -27.69 8.46 10.25
C SER A 701 -26.89 9.54 10.98
N ASP A 702 -25.62 9.29 11.25
CA ASP A 702 -24.70 10.22 11.94
C ASP A 702 -23.94 11.11 10.95
N TYR A 703 -24.13 10.87 9.65
CA TYR A 703 -23.60 11.72 8.59
C TYR A 703 -24.22 13.12 8.72
N LEU A 704 -23.38 14.13 8.94
CA LEU A 704 -23.82 15.49 9.21
C LEU A 704 -24.54 16.06 7.99
N LEU A 705 -25.85 16.31 8.16
CA LEU A 705 -26.79 16.85 7.17
C LEU A 705 -26.38 18.25 6.65
N ASP A 706 -25.59 19.02 7.40
CA ASP A 706 -25.21 20.39 6.99
C ASP A 706 -24.00 20.43 6.03
N ASN A 707 -23.39 19.27 5.75
CA ASN A 707 -22.34 19.08 4.74
C ASN A 707 -22.84 18.24 3.53
N GLU A 708 -24.16 18.25 3.29
CA GLU A 708 -24.81 17.61 2.14
C GLU A 708 -24.04 17.82 0.83
N SER A 709 -23.22 16.82 0.47
CA SER A 709 -23.33 16.29 -0.88
C SER A 709 -24.75 15.71 -0.92
N MET A 710 -25.66 16.37 -1.63
CA MET A 710 -27.06 15.94 -1.74
C MET A 710 -27.23 14.61 -2.53
N VAL A 711 -26.23 13.73 -2.55
CA VAL A 711 -26.24 12.52 -3.40
C VAL A 711 -25.88 11.23 -2.65
N HIS A 712 -25.48 11.22 -1.37
CA HIS A 712 -25.40 9.93 -0.62
C HIS A 712 -26.75 9.42 -0.09
N LYS A 713 -27.87 10.03 -0.50
CA LYS A 713 -29.21 9.40 -0.50
C LYS A 713 -29.64 8.94 -1.91
N SER A 714 -28.73 8.82 -2.86
CA SER A 714 -29.00 8.25 -4.17
C SER A 714 -29.09 6.73 -4.10
N THR A 715 -30.25 6.22 -3.63
CA THR A 715 -30.95 4.99 -4.06
C THR A 715 -30.22 3.63 -4.19
N ASP A 716 -28.91 3.53 -3.99
CA ASP A 716 -28.15 2.29 -4.08
C ASP A 716 -27.74 1.83 -2.66
N PRO A 717 -28.51 0.92 -2.03
CA PRO A 717 -28.18 0.38 -0.71
C PRO A 717 -26.89 -0.46 -0.70
N ASP A 718 -26.24 -0.69 -1.84
CA ASP A 718 -25.06 -1.54 -1.96
C ASP A 718 -23.72 -0.78 -1.90
N ILE A 719 -23.68 0.55 -1.72
CA ILE A 719 -22.44 1.33 -1.50
C ILE A 719 -22.23 1.53 0.02
N PRO A 720 -21.40 0.72 0.72
CA PRO A 720 -21.46 0.62 2.17
C PRO A 720 -20.53 1.58 2.94
N ASN A 721 -19.80 2.50 2.28
CA ASN A 721 -18.64 3.14 2.91
C ASN A 721 -18.69 4.68 2.84
N TYR A 722 -18.89 5.33 4.00
CA TYR A 722 -18.89 6.79 4.16
C TYR A 722 -17.47 7.33 4.32
N LEU A 723 -16.69 7.26 3.24
CA LEU A 723 -15.40 7.93 3.09
C LEU A 723 -15.58 9.19 2.21
N PRO A 724 -14.74 10.23 2.37
CA PRO A 724 -14.84 11.41 1.54
C PRO A 724 -14.59 11.06 0.07
N VAL A 725 -15.56 11.39 -0.79
CA VAL A 725 -15.48 11.22 -2.24
C VAL A 725 -15.90 12.51 -2.97
N VAL A 726 -15.28 12.78 -4.11
CA VAL A 726 -15.75 13.80 -5.05
C VAL A 726 -16.74 13.15 -6.01
N LEU A 727 -17.96 13.67 -6.02
CA LEU A 727 -19.06 13.17 -6.83
C LEU A 727 -18.82 13.39 -8.32
N LYS A 728 -19.64 12.71 -9.13
CA LYS A 728 -19.74 12.97 -10.56
C LYS A 728 -19.75 14.46 -10.91
N GLU A 729 -18.98 14.83 -11.94
CA GLU A 729 -18.88 16.21 -12.45
C GLU A 729 -18.35 17.25 -11.42
N GLY A 730 -17.78 16.80 -10.29
CA GLY A 730 -17.17 17.68 -9.30
C GLY A 730 -18.18 18.48 -8.47
N GLU A 731 -19.43 18.01 -8.32
CA GLU A 731 -20.52 18.72 -7.63
C GLU A 731 -20.14 19.24 -6.22
N ASN A 732 -19.28 18.51 -5.51
CA ASN A 732 -18.79 18.83 -4.17
C ASN A 732 -17.29 19.15 -4.12
N LEU A 733 -16.63 19.46 -5.25
CA LEU A 733 -15.20 19.79 -5.30
C LEU A 733 -14.83 20.94 -4.36
N THR A 734 -15.73 21.91 -4.18
CA THR A 734 -15.52 23.03 -3.25
C THR A 734 -15.35 22.59 -1.80
N GLN A 735 -15.86 21.41 -1.41
CA GLN A 735 -15.68 20.86 -0.07
C GLN A 735 -14.25 20.32 0.10
N LEU A 736 -13.71 19.66 -0.91
CA LEU A 736 -12.29 19.28 -0.97
C LEU A 736 -11.40 20.52 -0.92
N ASP A 737 -11.65 21.50 -1.78
CA ASP A 737 -10.81 22.71 -1.89
C ASP A 737 -10.88 23.61 -0.66
N ASN A 738 -11.96 23.59 0.12
CA ASN A 738 -12.05 24.31 1.40
C ASN A 738 -11.52 23.50 2.59
N GLY A 739 -10.97 22.32 2.33
CA GLY A 739 -10.39 21.44 3.35
C GLY A 739 -11.44 20.79 4.25
N LYS A 740 -12.71 20.71 3.86
CA LYS A 740 -13.73 20.06 4.71
C LYS A 740 -13.47 18.56 4.89
N TYR A 741 -12.93 17.91 3.86
CA TYR A 741 -12.56 16.49 3.89
C TYR A 741 -11.19 16.23 4.51
N ALA A 742 -10.43 17.26 4.87
CA ALA A 742 -9.15 17.06 5.53
C ALA A 742 -9.36 16.51 6.94
N GLY A 743 -8.73 15.36 7.24
CA GLY A 743 -8.59 14.89 8.61
C GLY A 743 -7.69 15.84 9.41
N VAL A 744 -6.59 16.28 8.79
CA VAL A 744 -5.68 17.29 9.37
C VAL A 744 -5.53 18.48 8.42
N HIS A 745 -5.73 19.68 8.93
CA HIS A 745 -5.66 20.92 8.16
C HIS A 745 -4.75 21.93 8.86
N PHE A 746 -3.56 22.17 8.29
CA PHE A 746 -2.71 23.28 8.70
C PHE A 746 -3.21 24.57 8.07
N LYS A 747 -3.64 25.52 8.90
CA LYS A 747 -4.31 26.74 8.41
C LYS A 747 -3.74 27.99 9.06
N GLY A 748 -3.30 28.91 8.23
CA GLY A 748 -2.86 30.24 8.65
C GLY A 748 -3.51 31.35 7.84
N THR A 749 -3.04 32.56 8.08
CA THR A 749 -3.41 33.78 7.34
C THR A 749 -2.27 34.28 6.45
N SER A 750 -1.05 33.77 6.65
CA SER A 750 0.11 34.10 5.83
C SER A 750 1.21 33.03 5.92
N ASN A 751 2.00 32.89 4.86
CA ASN A 751 3.09 31.91 4.78
C ASN A 751 4.31 32.21 5.68
N SER A 752 4.30 33.31 6.44
CA SER A 752 5.29 33.57 7.50
C SER A 752 4.87 33.00 8.86
N GLU A 753 3.62 32.58 9.00
CA GLU A 753 3.13 31.90 10.18
C GLU A 753 3.58 30.45 10.18
N THR A 754 3.83 29.89 11.36
CA THR A 754 4.36 28.54 11.52
C THR A 754 3.47 27.69 12.40
N ALA A 755 3.39 26.41 12.07
CA ALA A 755 2.77 25.37 12.87
C ALA A 755 3.63 24.11 12.82
N ARG A 756 3.73 23.37 13.93
CA ARG A 756 4.62 22.20 14.03
C ARG A 756 3.92 20.99 14.64
N VAL A 757 4.24 19.81 14.12
CA VAL A 757 3.98 18.51 14.74
C VAL A 757 5.30 17.73 14.80
N THR A 758 5.70 17.27 15.98
CA THR A 758 6.94 16.51 16.21
C THR A 758 6.61 15.18 16.84
N PHE A 759 6.89 14.08 16.14
CA PHE A 759 6.74 12.74 16.67
C PHE A 759 8.05 12.28 17.30
N PRO A 760 8.11 12.10 18.64
CA PRO A 760 9.34 11.69 19.31
C PRO A 760 9.69 10.21 19.07
N GLY A 761 8.80 9.45 18.42
CA GLY A 761 8.86 8.00 18.30
C GLY A 761 7.87 7.33 19.26
N LYS A 762 7.40 6.14 18.86
CA LYS A 762 6.36 5.39 19.58
C LYS A 762 6.74 5.16 21.05
N ASP A 763 7.89 4.54 21.29
CA ASP A 763 8.29 4.12 22.64
C ASP A 763 8.54 5.32 23.57
N GLU A 764 9.08 6.41 23.04
CA GLU A 764 9.26 7.66 23.79
C GLU A 764 7.88 8.27 24.14
N LEU A 765 7.00 8.40 23.16
CA LEU A 765 5.66 8.96 23.35
C LEU A 765 4.83 8.13 24.34
N LEU A 766 4.68 6.82 24.08
CA LEU A 766 3.91 5.91 24.94
C LEU A 766 4.56 5.74 26.32
N GLY A 767 5.88 5.87 26.41
CA GLY A 767 6.63 5.89 27.66
C GLY A 767 6.26 7.07 28.57
N GLU A 768 6.05 8.27 28.01
CA GLU A 768 5.61 9.45 28.78
C GLU A 768 4.17 9.29 29.29
N PHE A 769 3.26 8.75 28.48
CA PHE A 769 1.91 8.40 28.93
C PHE A 769 1.93 7.39 30.08
N ASN A 770 2.75 6.34 29.97
CA ASN A 770 2.87 5.32 31.01
C ASN A 770 3.44 5.89 32.33
N LYS A 771 4.38 6.84 32.28
CA LYS A 771 4.86 7.57 33.46
C LYS A 771 3.75 8.37 34.16
N GLN A 772 2.76 8.82 33.40
CA GLN A 772 1.55 9.49 33.90
C GLN A 772 0.43 8.53 34.30
N GLY A 773 0.68 7.21 34.26
CA GLY A 773 -0.30 6.17 34.64
C GLY A 773 -1.27 5.76 33.53
N MET A 774 -1.06 6.21 32.29
CA MET A 774 -1.86 5.82 31.13
C MET A 774 -1.12 4.75 30.32
N ASP A 775 -1.58 3.49 30.41
CA ASP A 775 -1.09 2.41 29.56
C ASP A 775 -1.71 2.50 28.17
N LEU A 776 -0.98 3.11 27.24
CA LEU A 776 -1.35 3.22 25.83
C LEU A 776 -0.67 2.15 24.95
N TYR A 777 0.21 1.32 25.50
CA TYR A 777 0.85 0.23 24.76
C TYR A 777 -0.18 -0.81 24.31
N SER A 778 -1.18 -1.11 25.15
CA SER A 778 -2.26 -2.06 24.80
C SER A 778 -3.17 -1.61 23.64
N ILE A 779 -3.02 -0.36 23.17
CA ILE A 779 -3.85 0.23 22.12
C ILE A 779 -3.02 0.48 20.85
N PHE A 780 -1.75 0.87 21.02
CA PHE A 780 -0.89 1.41 19.95
C PHE A 780 0.43 0.63 19.72
N ASP A 781 0.68 -0.48 20.40
CA ASP A 781 1.88 -1.33 20.25
C ASP A 781 1.52 -2.79 19.93
N PHE A 782 0.86 -2.97 18.79
CA PHE A 782 0.46 -4.29 18.27
C PHE A 782 1.55 -4.96 17.43
#